data_AF-A0A4R4XA82-F1
#
_entry.id   AF-A0A4R4XA82-F1
#
_cell.length_a   1.000
_cell.length_b   1.000
_cell.length_c   1.000
_cell.angle_alpha   90.00
_cell.angle_beta   90.00
_cell.angle_gamma   90.00
#
_symmetry.space_group_name_H-M   'P 1'
#
loop_
_entity.id
_entity.type
_entity.pdbx_description
1 polymer ?
#
loop_
_entity_poly.entity_id
_entity_poly.type
_entity_poly.pdbx_seq_one_letter_code
_entity_poly.pdbx_strand_id
1 'polypeptide(L)'
;MSTGRCWKASASSTRRASGADARFAAHARRPQGPTYRPRPTSCARGPRLAVARGRADSVPALPRAPGRRTAGRARGRGSTGRRSRSVRRPPRAGVGHPGRRRADRRDGAAAGRRPGCRRGDAGGAGVRHDDRAGRRAGGRAGRPAVRPLEHRRDVVRYGAAARDPGVDRRGARTRRGRRPARLRRRAERRHQSAARRRRRGPPARPAGRPRPRPRAPVPGREPARPSRPRRRRGRSMTPQPTPVERRVLLYGDGNINLIDGSTIWLVSMAQVLARTNSHVTLLLKARIISRKMLEPLAGLDNVTVVDPFEGLGDAVPPSRLLSVKEVAERVVELDRAHRFDKIISRGFAISNELARTRAFDGRFWPYVIDLPEPGAEPTPERLRDLEEISLASERMLVQTEDSRSYMEYRVPASVGKCVVINPMIPDDLGPLRGRSAPAGRLKGVYAGKFAEGWKTLELCDVPRLLAERGVELSLSMIGDKIMHSTRTPTWRARMRAAVTSSPGVEWAGGLSRDDAMAYSKTADIGFSWRAQELDSTHELSTKVLEYCAMGVAPVVNRIAAHVELLGEDYPLFVDASLESVLDAVERVARDRDLLEDARKKAMDAIDQYRMANTVERIHAALRATEVRPSVTLTGGRPLLLVGSDLGTTRGTHTVLRQCAGNVRVAQWDPTLTGQEEPRLGELSAAGTVVVEDATPYLPWATRRKATGQRLIAHVRDLRTDEPALREARLDEVDAFVFQTEPDLAAFSAAFDVPAERLHHAPLPVDTAYVDRPGLTGRRYRVGVLDLSPSARPDAAVTALRGLLAADEQFSLHVRDRLPWEADDLPADQLERSYYQALVAELGATPEVAARVAFEYPDSDLPSWYRKIGWLLVPRRRGRLDQRVVEAQAAGVVVLTPAEHGSADLYGPDASYDSIDALVRTIAAAAADPAEFAKRSAASRLHGGRHDLAVVRAAWAAALTG
;
A
#
# COMPACT_ATOMS: atom_id res chain seq x y z
N MET A 1 52.16 50.09 -18.88
CA MET A 1 51.93 50.02 -20.33
C MET A 1 50.65 49.22 -20.57
N SER A 2 49.68 49.55 -21.42
CA SER A 2 49.20 50.78 -22.07
C SER A 2 48.42 50.34 -23.32
N THR A 3 47.09 50.55 -23.34
CA THR A 3 46.22 50.87 -24.51
C THR A 3 46.34 50.06 -25.83
N GLY A 4 45.26 49.67 -26.53
CA GLY A 4 43.83 50.03 -26.43
C GLY A 4 43.36 50.95 -27.59
N ARG A 5 42.03 51.13 -27.75
CA ARG A 5 41.29 51.91 -28.80
C ARG A 5 41.06 51.15 -30.13
N CYS A 6 40.05 51.43 -30.97
CA CYS A 6 38.66 51.97 -30.82
C CYS A 6 37.90 51.85 -32.19
N TRP A 7 36.67 52.41 -32.30
CA TRP A 7 35.86 52.67 -33.53
C TRP A 7 35.11 51.45 -34.14
N LYS A 8 33.90 51.58 -34.76
CA LYS A 8 32.93 52.71 -34.89
C LYS A 8 31.49 52.23 -35.24
N ALA A 9 30.49 53.05 -34.85
CA ALA A 9 29.25 53.50 -35.56
C ALA A 9 28.53 52.63 -36.63
N SER A 10 27.21 52.77 -36.93
CA SER A 10 25.99 53.38 -36.31
C SER A 10 24.78 53.01 -37.22
N ALA A 11 23.49 53.29 -36.98
CA ALA A 11 22.73 54.05 -35.98
C ALA A 11 21.50 53.19 -35.54
N SER A 12 20.25 53.60 -35.26
CA SER A 12 19.49 54.88 -35.15
C SER A 12 18.21 54.56 -34.34
N SER A 13 17.86 55.26 -33.25
CA SER A 13 17.13 56.55 -33.16
C SER A 13 15.59 56.43 -33.28
N THR A 14 14.74 57.15 -32.54
CA THR A 14 14.95 58.39 -31.75
C THR A 14 13.98 58.55 -30.55
N ARG A 15 14.54 58.91 -29.36
CA ARG A 15 14.07 59.98 -28.42
C ARG A 15 12.70 59.80 -27.70
N ARG A 16 12.39 60.40 -26.54
CA ARG A 16 13.06 61.32 -25.56
C ARG A 16 12.32 61.15 -24.21
N ALA A 17 12.73 61.64 -23.03
CA ALA A 17 13.85 62.48 -22.59
C ALA A 17 14.30 62.13 -21.15
N SER A 18 15.31 62.82 -20.62
CA SER A 18 15.92 62.65 -19.29
C SER A 18 15.44 63.68 -18.26
N GLY A 19 15.56 63.36 -16.96
CA GLY A 19 15.49 64.29 -15.83
C GLY A 19 16.16 63.70 -14.59
N ALA A 20 16.76 64.54 -13.74
CA ALA A 20 17.49 64.14 -12.53
C ALA A 20 17.31 65.16 -11.39
N ASP A 21 17.56 64.71 -10.15
CA ASP A 21 17.79 65.45 -8.89
C ASP A 21 16.84 66.60 -8.47
N ALA A 22 16.10 66.39 -7.37
CA ALA A 22 15.95 67.37 -6.28
C ALA A 22 15.35 66.74 -5.00
N ARG A 23 15.43 67.46 -3.87
CA ARG A 23 15.20 66.99 -2.48
C ARG A 23 13.82 67.36 -1.89
N PHE A 24 13.62 66.89 -0.64
CA PHE A 24 12.66 67.32 0.39
C PHE A 24 11.25 66.70 0.42
N ALA A 25 10.65 66.73 1.61
CA ALA A 25 9.64 65.77 2.08
C ALA A 25 8.39 66.44 2.65
N ALA A 26 7.26 65.71 2.67
CA ALA A 26 6.32 65.65 3.81
C ALA A 26 5.25 64.55 3.62
N HIS A 27 4.57 64.21 4.73
CA HIS A 27 3.40 63.33 4.98
C HIS A 27 2.46 62.97 3.79
N ALA A 28 1.75 61.82 3.78
CA ALA A 28 0.98 61.29 4.92
C ALA A 28 0.52 59.80 4.84
N ARG A 29 0.20 59.24 6.02
CA ARG A 29 -0.77 58.16 6.35
C ARG A 29 -0.69 56.80 5.61
N ARG A 30 -0.29 55.75 6.35
CA ARG A 30 -0.68 54.34 6.13
C ARG A 30 -1.88 53.97 7.01
N PRO A 31 -2.80 53.08 6.58
CA PRO A 31 -3.64 52.30 7.49
C PRO A 31 -2.83 51.14 8.13
N GLN A 32 -3.27 50.65 9.29
CA GLN A 32 -2.65 49.50 9.98
C GLN A 32 -3.54 48.25 9.87
N GLY A 33 -2.91 47.08 9.69
CA GLY A 33 -3.53 45.76 9.89
C GLY A 33 -3.02 45.12 11.19
N PRO A 34 -3.81 44.25 11.85
CA PRO A 34 -3.52 43.82 13.23
C PRO A 34 -2.46 42.71 13.32
N THR A 35 -1.48 42.90 14.21
CA THR A 35 -0.54 41.85 14.62
C THR A 35 -1.06 41.10 15.84
N TYR A 36 -1.34 39.81 15.72
CA TYR A 36 -1.74 38.97 16.86
C TYR A 36 -0.51 38.38 17.56
N ARG A 37 -0.32 38.70 18.85
CA ARG A 37 0.67 38.07 19.74
C ARG A 37 -0.06 37.44 20.94
N PRO A 38 0.15 36.16 21.26
CA PRO A 38 -0.35 35.61 22.51
C PRO A 38 0.43 36.16 23.71
N ARG A 39 -0.27 36.47 24.81
CA ARG A 39 0.29 36.65 26.15
C ARG A 39 -0.48 35.74 27.13
N PRO A 40 0.18 35.21 28.19
CA PRO A 40 -0.42 34.17 29.04
C PRO A 40 -1.17 34.75 30.25
N THR A 41 -2.25 34.08 30.67
CA THR A 41 -2.95 34.34 31.94
C THR A 41 -3.49 33.06 32.60
N SER A 42 -2.79 32.62 33.66
CA SER A 42 -3.29 32.07 34.93
C SER A 42 -4.66 31.34 35.02
N CYS A 43 -4.60 30.10 35.49
CA CYS A 43 -5.57 29.43 36.38
C CYS A 43 -5.95 30.31 37.61
N ALA A 44 -7.05 30.10 38.37
CA ALA A 44 -8.28 29.31 38.24
C ALA A 44 -9.21 29.65 39.43
N ARG A 45 -10.46 29.13 39.48
CA ARG A 45 -11.24 28.96 40.73
C ARG A 45 -12.31 27.87 40.56
N GLY A 46 -12.39 26.93 41.52
CA GLY A 46 -13.43 25.92 41.66
C GLY A 46 -14.11 25.97 43.04
N PRO A 47 -14.86 24.94 43.46
CA PRO A 47 -15.55 24.93 44.74
C PRO A 47 -14.84 24.12 45.86
N ARG A 48 -14.36 24.85 46.87
CA ARG A 48 -14.38 24.57 48.33
C ARG A 48 -14.05 23.15 48.87
N LEU A 49 -13.07 23.09 49.77
CA LEU A 49 -13.33 22.68 51.18
C LEU A 49 -12.21 23.13 52.16
N ALA A 50 -12.64 23.64 53.33
CA ALA A 50 -11.96 23.83 54.63
C ALA A 50 -10.52 24.41 54.76
N VAL A 51 -10.30 25.19 55.83
CA VAL A 51 -9.03 25.84 56.22
C VAL A 51 -8.85 25.79 57.75
N ALA A 52 -7.67 25.41 58.24
CA ALA A 52 -7.09 25.82 59.53
C ALA A 52 -5.66 25.25 59.72
N ARG A 53 -4.72 25.87 60.44
CA ARG A 53 -4.44 27.29 60.78
C ARG A 53 -2.97 27.33 61.27
N GLY A 54 -2.20 28.36 60.94
CA GLY A 54 -0.82 28.51 61.42
C GLY A 54 -0.70 29.09 62.83
N ARG A 55 0.48 28.90 63.45
CA ARG A 55 1.00 29.68 64.59
C ARG A 55 2.51 29.87 64.42
N ALA A 56 3.06 30.92 65.03
CA ALA A 56 4.46 31.33 64.89
C ALA A 56 5.14 31.57 66.26
N ASP A 57 6.46 31.40 66.27
CA ASP A 57 7.53 32.08 67.02
C ASP A 57 7.39 32.46 68.50
N SER A 58 8.23 31.81 69.34
CA SER A 58 8.94 32.36 70.51
C SER A 58 9.98 31.31 71.01
N VAL A 59 11.33 31.47 71.06
CA VAL A 59 12.21 32.52 71.65
C VAL A 59 12.20 32.49 73.20
N PRO A 60 13.34 32.50 73.95
CA PRO A 60 14.72 32.01 73.71
C PRO A 60 15.36 31.31 74.97
N ALA A 61 16.69 31.08 75.02
CA ALA A 61 17.61 31.47 76.14
C ALA A 61 18.97 30.70 76.21
N LEU A 62 19.97 31.33 76.83
CA LEU A 62 21.36 30.89 77.12
C LEU A 62 21.56 30.78 78.66
N PRO A 63 22.53 30.04 79.25
CA PRO A 63 23.97 30.43 79.23
C PRO A 63 25.01 29.25 79.30
N ARG A 64 26.20 29.49 79.88
CA ARG A 64 27.52 28.87 79.54
C ARG A 64 28.14 27.92 80.58
N ALA A 65 28.74 26.81 80.08
CA ALA A 65 30.11 26.29 80.39
C ALA A 65 30.45 25.82 81.84
N PRO A 66 31.68 25.30 82.20
CA PRO A 66 32.92 25.11 81.40
C PRO A 66 33.79 23.82 81.61
N GLY A 67 34.75 23.61 80.69
CA GLY A 67 36.01 22.85 80.91
C GLY A 67 35.96 21.32 80.68
N ARG A 68 37.06 20.58 80.42
CA ARG A 68 38.52 20.80 80.13
C ARG A 68 38.97 19.59 79.25
N ARG A 69 40.14 19.37 78.63
CA ARG A 69 41.52 19.94 78.42
C ARG A 69 42.10 19.18 77.16
N THR A 70 43.24 19.39 76.48
CA THR A 70 44.43 20.27 76.62
C THR A 70 44.88 20.83 75.24
N ALA A 71 45.94 20.31 74.59
CA ALA A 71 46.56 20.86 73.36
C ALA A 71 47.56 19.87 72.68
N GLY A 72 48.02 20.15 71.45
CA GLY A 72 49.18 19.49 70.83
C GLY A 72 49.40 19.77 69.33
N ARG A 73 50.50 20.46 68.96
CA ARG A 73 51.01 20.59 67.58
C ARG A 73 52.29 19.76 67.43
N ALA A 74 52.46 19.05 66.32
CA ALA A 74 53.76 18.52 65.89
C ALA A 74 53.86 18.44 64.35
N ARG A 75 55.07 18.59 63.81
CA ARG A 75 55.42 18.26 62.40
C ARG A 75 56.13 16.91 62.38
N GLY A 76 55.96 16.10 61.34
CA GLY A 76 56.75 14.90 61.14
C GLY A 76 56.59 14.29 59.75
N ARG A 77 57.69 14.11 59.02
CA ARG A 77 57.79 13.13 57.92
C ARG A 77 58.15 11.78 58.54
N GLY A 78 57.59 10.68 58.05
CA GLY A 78 57.94 9.34 58.52
C GLY A 78 57.49 8.27 57.53
N SER A 79 58.45 7.50 57.00
CA SER A 79 58.23 6.45 55.99
C SER A 79 58.53 5.07 56.55
N THR A 80 57.89 4.03 56.00
CA THR A 80 58.16 2.59 56.24
C THR A 80 57.90 2.09 57.68
N GLY A 81 57.63 0.81 57.95
CA GLY A 81 57.38 -0.33 57.04
C GLY A 81 57.75 -1.68 57.70
N ARG A 82 56.94 -2.73 57.47
CA ARG A 82 57.10 -4.17 57.82
C ARG A 82 55.76 -4.85 57.42
N ARG A 83 55.61 -6.12 57.05
CA ARG A 83 56.44 -7.29 56.63
C ARG A 83 55.37 -8.32 56.15
N SER A 84 55.50 -9.27 55.22
CA SER A 84 56.48 -9.69 54.20
C SER A 84 56.08 -11.11 53.74
N ARG A 85 56.12 -11.43 52.42
CA ARG A 85 56.13 -12.82 51.84
C ARG A 85 54.86 -13.70 52.01
N SER A 86 54.57 -14.75 51.19
CA SER A 86 54.93 -15.06 49.78
C SER A 86 54.24 -16.34 49.23
N VAL A 87 53.73 -16.30 47.99
CA VAL A 87 53.90 -17.31 46.90
C VAL A 87 53.30 -18.75 46.98
N ARG A 88 52.82 -19.24 45.80
CA ARG A 88 52.65 -20.64 45.27
C ARG A 88 51.26 -21.34 45.17
N ARG A 89 51.00 -21.89 43.96
CA ARG A 89 50.14 -23.03 43.54
C ARG A 89 50.76 -24.38 44.01
N PRO A 90 50.17 -25.61 43.92
CA PRO A 90 49.19 -26.20 42.96
C PRO A 90 48.03 -26.96 43.69
N PRO A 91 47.38 -28.10 43.29
CA PRO A 91 47.45 -28.97 42.09
C PRO A 91 46.07 -29.37 41.44
N ARG A 92 45.68 -30.66 41.48
CA ARG A 92 44.58 -31.36 40.77
C ARG A 92 44.24 -32.70 41.50
N ALA A 93 43.17 -33.38 41.04
CA ALA A 93 42.78 -34.78 41.33
C ALA A 93 42.22 -35.08 42.75
N GLY A 94 41.42 -36.14 42.96
CA GLY A 94 40.72 -37.00 41.98
C GLY A 94 40.45 -38.44 42.46
N VAL A 95 39.25 -38.96 42.18
CA VAL A 95 38.78 -40.37 42.35
C VAL A 95 38.64 -40.89 43.80
N GLY A 96 37.55 -41.61 44.10
CA GLY A 96 37.45 -42.46 45.30
C GLY A 96 36.06 -42.59 45.93
N HIS A 97 35.28 -43.61 45.57
CA HIS A 97 34.20 -44.13 46.42
C HIS A 97 34.81 -44.93 47.58
N PRO A 98 34.23 -44.87 48.80
CA PRO A 98 33.26 -45.90 49.16
C PRO A 98 32.09 -45.36 50.00
N GLY A 99 31.17 -46.23 50.42
CA GLY A 99 30.15 -45.90 51.42
C GLY A 99 29.95 -47.02 52.43
N ARG A 100 29.29 -46.75 53.57
CA ARG A 100 28.49 -47.69 54.39
C ARG A 100 28.01 -47.07 55.72
N ARG A 101 26.69 -47.21 55.95
CA ARG A 101 26.01 -47.57 57.23
C ARG A 101 25.85 -46.55 58.38
N ARG A 102 24.63 -46.66 58.98
CA ARG A 102 24.19 -46.21 60.32
C ARG A 102 24.08 -44.69 60.54
N ALA A 103 23.16 -44.16 61.37
CA ALA A 103 21.87 -44.62 61.94
C ALA A 103 21.16 -43.38 62.59
N ASP A 104 19.99 -43.39 63.24
CA ASP A 104 19.01 -44.45 63.58
C ASP A 104 17.61 -43.84 63.88
N ARG A 105 16.59 -44.72 64.03
CA ARG A 105 15.49 -44.66 65.05
C ARG A 105 14.31 -43.65 65.05
N ARG A 106 13.12 -44.27 65.28
CA ARG A 106 11.94 -43.84 66.10
C ARG A 106 11.03 -42.71 65.57
N ASP A 107 9.73 -42.66 65.90
CA ASP A 107 8.71 -43.64 66.38
C ASP A 107 7.32 -42.97 66.17
N GLY A 108 6.18 -43.71 66.10
CA GLY A 108 4.86 -43.05 66.19
C GLY A 108 3.62 -43.75 65.60
N ALA A 109 2.83 -44.37 66.48
CA ALA A 109 1.45 -44.87 66.32
C ALA A 109 0.37 -43.76 66.07
N ALA A 110 -0.91 -44.02 65.78
CA ALA A 110 -1.63 -45.16 65.16
C ALA A 110 -3.14 -44.86 64.89
N ALA A 111 -3.71 -45.59 63.91
CA ALA A 111 -5.04 -46.22 63.84
C ALA A 111 -6.38 -45.51 64.24
N GLY A 112 -7.35 -45.58 63.31
CA GLY A 112 -8.79 -45.84 63.56
C GLY A 112 -9.80 -44.71 63.22
N ARG A 113 -11.12 -44.95 63.06
CA ARG A 113 -11.87 -46.10 62.47
C ARG A 113 -13.40 -45.76 62.40
N ARG A 114 -14.03 -45.82 61.22
CA ARG A 114 -15.49 -46.12 60.97
C ARG A 114 -16.57 -45.13 61.50
N PRO A 115 -17.89 -45.29 61.17
CA PRO A 115 -18.51 -45.88 59.95
C PRO A 115 -19.76 -45.14 59.37
N GLY A 116 -20.10 -45.44 58.09
CA GLY A 116 -21.49 -45.57 57.60
C GLY A 116 -22.14 -44.35 56.89
N CYS A 117 -23.33 -44.47 56.25
CA CYS A 117 -23.97 -45.65 55.60
C CYS A 117 -25.24 -45.28 54.79
N ARG A 118 -25.42 -45.86 53.59
CA ARG A 118 -26.69 -46.14 52.84
C ARG A 118 -27.62 -45.01 52.33
N ARG A 119 -27.94 -45.14 51.01
CA ARG A 119 -29.27 -44.99 50.33
C ARG A 119 -29.98 -43.61 50.35
N GLY A 120 -30.87 -43.29 49.40
CA GLY A 120 -31.39 -44.06 48.26
C GLY A 120 -32.24 -43.22 47.28
N ASP A 121 -32.92 -43.88 46.35
CA ASP A 121 -33.46 -43.29 45.10
C ASP A 121 -34.92 -42.77 45.13
N ALA A 122 -35.25 -42.03 44.05
CA ALA A 122 -36.50 -42.06 43.27
C ALA A 122 -37.75 -41.21 43.65
N GLY A 123 -38.43 -40.74 42.59
CA GLY A 123 -39.83 -40.26 42.56
C GLY A 123 -40.03 -38.75 42.67
N GLY A 124 -40.99 -38.11 41.97
CA GLY A 124 -41.84 -38.59 40.86
C GLY A 124 -43.21 -37.89 40.78
N ALA A 125 -43.65 -37.46 39.57
CA ALA A 125 -44.92 -36.73 39.29
C ALA A 125 -45.05 -35.36 40.01
N GLY A 126 -45.99 -34.45 39.71
CA GLY A 126 -47.07 -34.28 38.71
C GLY A 126 -47.94 -33.08 39.19
N VAL A 127 -48.60 -32.23 38.39
CA VAL A 127 -49.79 -32.42 37.53
C VAL A 127 -50.25 -31.01 37.03
N ARG A 128 -51.03 -30.97 35.94
CA ARG A 128 -51.99 -29.96 35.37
C ARG A 128 -52.40 -28.73 36.23
N HIS A 129 -52.93 -27.60 35.72
CA HIS A 129 -53.93 -27.39 34.64
C HIS A 129 -53.84 -25.98 33.96
N ASP A 130 -54.89 -25.61 33.19
CA ASP A 130 -55.12 -24.39 32.38
C ASP A 130 -55.12 -23.04 33.18
N ASP A 131 -55.32 -21.82 32.64
CA ASP A 131 -56.02 -21.39 31.41
C ASP A 131 -55.60 -19.98 30.86
N ARG A 132 -56.41 -19.41 29.95
CA ARG A 132 -56.19 -18.31 29.00
C ARG A 132 -56.02 -16.87 29.51
N ALA A 133 -55.18 -16.14 28.76
CA ALA A 133 -55.34 -14.75 28.24
C ALA A 133 -55.45 -13.52 29.19
N GLY A 134 -54.80 -12.40 28.81
CA GLY A 134 -55.01 -11.10 29.48
C GLY A 134 -54.08 -9.94 29.08
N ARG A 135 -54.48 -9.17 28.07
CA ARG A 135 -53.95 -7.87 27.56
C ARG A 135 -53.12 -6.96 28.52
N ARG A 136 -52.04 -6.38 27.95
CA ARG A 136 -51.51 -4.99 28.10
C ARG A 136 -51.64 -4.26 29.47
N ALA A 137 -50.51 -3.83 30.04
CA ALA A 137 -50.10 -2.40 30.18
C ALA A 137 -48.79 -2.22 30.98
N GLY A 138 -48.12 -1.06 30.79
CA GLY A 138 -47.26 -0.40 31.79
C GLY A 138 -45.88 -1.01 32.11
N GLY A 139 -44.80 -0.24 31.87
CA GLY A 139 -43.47 -0.60 32.37
C GLY A 139 -42.51 0.58 32.43
N ARG A 140 -42.01 0.91 33.64
CA ARG A 140 -40.88 1.83 33.87
C ARG A 140 -40.29 1.65 35.27
N ALA A 141 -38.95 1.78 35.35
CA ALA A 141 -38.09 1.70 36.55
C ALA A 141 -38.03 0.35 37.31
N GLY A 142 -36.87 -0.12 37.78
CA GLY A 142 -35.50 0.23 37.38
C GLY A 142 -34.38 -0.05 38.40
N ARG A 143 -33.31 -0.76 37.95
CA ARG A 143 -31.96 -0.88 38.60
C ARG A 143 -31.89 -1.62 39.95
N PRO A 144 -30.68 -1.99 40.48
CA PRO A 144 -29.34 -2.11 39.88
C PRO A 144 -28.61 -3.45 40.22
N ALA A 145 -27.27 -3.47 40.05
CA ALA A 145 -26.27 -4.40 40.61
C ALA A 145 -26.04 -5.77 39.92
N VAL A 146 -24.85 -6.40 40.01
CA VAL A 146 -23.49 -6.06 39.47
C VAL A 146 -22.48 -7.13 39.96
N ARG A 147 -21.97 -7.98 39.05
CA ARG A 147 -20.67 -8.72 39.14
C ARG A 147 -20.52 -9.68 40.37
N PRO A 148 -19.38 -10.36 40.66
CA PRO A 148 -18.04 -10.33 40.04
C PRO A 148 -17.33 -11.71 39.81
N LEU A 149 -16.04 -11.64 39.39
CA LEU A 149 -14.99 -12.70 39.43
C LEU A 149 -15.18 -13.92 38.47
N GLU A 150 -14.16 -14.67 38.03
CA GLU A 150 -12.69 -14.46 38.05
C GLU A 150 -11.98 -15.08 36.83
N HIS A 151 -10.65 -14.91 36.71
CA HIS A 151 -9.87 -15.33 35.54
C HIS A 151 -8.39 -15.59 35.90
N ARG A 152 -7.71 -16.48 35.14
CA ARG A 152 -6.34 -17.03 35.36
C ARG A 152 -6.29 -18.14 36.44
N ARG A 153 -5.40 -19.14 36.35
CA ARG A 153 -4.24 -19.41 35.45
C ARG A 153 -4.04 -20.93 35.35
N ASP A 154 -3.44 -21.45 34.28
CA ASP A 154 -2.21 -22.27 34.36
C ASP A 154 -1.67 -22.73 33.00
N VAL A 155 -0.47 -23.32 33.01
CA VAL A 155 0.42 -23.57 31.86
C VAL A 155 0.71 -25.06 31.71
N VAL A 156 0.63 -25.60 30.49
CA VAL A 156 1.14 -26.95 30.15
C VAL A 156 1.92 -26.91 28.82
N ARG A 157 3.02 -27.67 28.74
CA ARG A 157 3.89 -27.85 27.56
C ARG A 157 3.80 -29.28 27.01
N TYR A 158 4.45 -29.48 25.85
CA TYR A 158 4.94 -30.75 25.27
C TYR A 158 3.92 -31.66 24.54
N GLY A 159 4.44 -32.43 23.57
CA GLY A 159 3.77 -33.62 23.05
C GLY A 159 3.91 -33.91 21.55
N ALA A 160 5.13 -34.02 21.01
CA ALA A 160 5.33 -34.61 19.67
C ALA A 160 5.38 -36.15 19.77
N ALA A 161 4.73 -36.87 18.85
CA ALA A 161 4.86 -38.32 18.72
C ALA A 161 4.61 -38.76 17.25
N ALA A 162 5.56 -39.48 16.67
CA ALA A 162 5.45 -40.06 15.33
C ALA A 162 4.82 -41.47 15.38
N ARG A 163 4.39 -41.98 14.21
CA ARG A 163 4.12 -43.42 13.99
C ARG A 163 4.54 -43.84 12.59
N ASP A 164 5.30 -44.93 12.54
CA ASP A 164 5.77 -45.62 11.34
C ASP A 164 4.94 -46.92 11.13
N PRO A 165 4.80 -47.48 9.91
CA PRO A 165 3.81 -48.52 9.62
C PRO A 165 4.35 -49.96 9.76
N GLY A 166 3.59 -50.81 10.45
CA GLY A 166 3.86 -52.26 10.56
C GLY A 166 3.21 -53.08 9.44
N VAL A 167 3.95 -54.08 8.92
CA VAL A 167 3.52 -55.01 7.85
C VAL A 167 3.27 -56.41 8.43
N ASP A 168 2.12 -57.04 8.15
CA ASP A 168 2.13 -58.41 7.54
C ASP A 168 0.79 -58.96 6.97
N ARG A 169 0.90 -59.50 5.74
CA ARG A 169 0.40 -60.79 5.19
C ARG A 169 -1.04 -61.37 5.30
N ARG A 170 -1.41 -61.93 4.11
CA ARG A 170 -2.14 -63.20 3.78
C ARG A 170 -3.69 -63.19 3.73
N GLY A 171 -4.23 -63.90 2.71
CA GLY A 171 -5.66 -64.28 2.59
C GLY A 171 -6.36 -63.93 1.27
N ALA A 172 -5.75 -64.05 0.08
CA ALA A 172 -5.83 -65.26 -0.76
C ALA A 172 -7.22 -65.94 -0.92
N ARG A 173 -7.90 -65.78 -2.08
CA ARG A 173 -8.36 -66.88 -3.00
C ARG A 173 -9.31 -66.44 -4.13
N THR A 174 -8.92 -66.75 -5.39
CA THR A 174 -9.78 -67.16 -6.54
C THR A 174 -10.83 -66.17 -7.11
N ARG A 175 -11.31 -66.27 -8.37
CA ARG A 175 -11.11 -67.22 -9.50
C ARG A 175 -11.40 -66.49 -10.85
N ARG A 176 -10.95 -67.10 -11.96
CA ARG A 176 -11.42 -67.06 -13.39
C ARG A 176 -12.62 -66.14 -13.73
N GLY A 177 -12.69 -65.43 -14.87
CA GLY A 177 -11.86 -65.41 -16.10
C GLY A 177 -12.72 -65.29 -17.39
N ARG A 178 -12.10 -65.31 -18.58
CA ARG A 178 -12.67 -65.32 -19.96
C ARG A 178 -13.15 -63.98 -20.59
N ARG A 179 -12.40 -63.53 -21.60
CA ARG A 179 -12.88 -63.01 -22.92
C ARG A 179 -13.53 -64.18 -23.71
N PRO A 180 -14.29 -64.04 -24.85
CA PRO A 180 -14.04 -63.07 -25.94
C PRO A 180 -15.22 -62.64 -26.88
N ALA A 181 -14.84 -61.95 -27.96
CA ALA A 181 -15.38 -62.02 -29.33
C ALA A 181 -16.57 -61.14 -29.80
N ARG A 182 -16.59 -60.93 -31.13
CA ARG A 182 -17.49 -60.07 -31.94
C ARG A 182 -18.64 -60.89 -32.54
N LEU A 183 -19.77 -60.27 -32.93
CA LEU A 183 -20.30 -60.30 -34.32
C LEU A 183 -21.54 -59.39 -34.57
N ARG A 184 -22.12 -59.45 -35.78
CA ARG A 184 -23.11 -58.51 -36.38
C ARG A 184 -24.47 -59.20 -36.72
N ARG A 185 -25.60 -58.45 -36.81
CA ARG A 185 -26.42 -58.19 -38.05
C ARG A 185 -27.93 -57.80 -37.82
N ARG A 186 -28.37 -56.72 -38.52
CA ARG A 186 -29.69 -56.49 -39.26
C ARG A 186 -31.04 -56.58 -38.49
N ALA A 187 -32.23 -56.14 -38.98
CA ALA A 187 -32.75 -55.58 -40.28
C ALA A 187 -34.00 -54.65 -40.03
N GLU A 188 -34.71 -53.99 -40.96
CA GLU A 188 -34.54 -53.61 -42.39
C GLU A 188 -34.80 -52.08 -42.59
N ARG A 189 -35.94 -51.42 -42.96
CA ARG A 189 -37.09 -51.70 -43.87
C ARG A 189 -37.70 -50.39 -44.51
N ARG A 190 -37.20 -49.97 -45.69
CA ARG A 190 -37.94 -49.29 -46.82
C ARG A 190 -38.60 -47.89 -46.58
N HIS A 191 -38.88 -47.03 -47.58
CA HIS A 191 -38.92 -47.13 -49.06
C HIS A 191 -38.64 -45.77 -49.79
N GLN A 192 -38.02 -45.81 -51.00
CA GLN A 192 -38.25 -44.96 -52.23
C GLN A 192 -38.21 -43.40 -52.19
N SER A 193 -37.78 -42.64 -53.24
CA SER A 193 -37.11 -42.94 -54.53
C SER A 193 -36.55 -41.67 -55.26
N ALA A 194 -35.28 -41.72 -55.72
CA ALA A 194 -34.67 -41.10 -56.94
C ALA A 194 -34.80 -39.54 -57.22
N ALA A 195 -34.04 -38.89 -58.13
CA ALA A 195 -33.10 -39.34 -59.18
C ALA A 195 -32.08 -38.27 -59.68
N ARG A 196 -30.89 -38.71 -60.15
CA ARG A 196 -30.08 -38.16 -61.30
C ARG A 196 -29.45 -36.72 -61.19
N ARG A 197 -28.34 -36.36 -61.88
CA ARG A 197 -27.15 -37.07 -62.47
C ARG A 197 -26.03 -36.08 -62.93
N ARG A 198 -24.78 -36.59 -62.99
CA ARG A 198 -23.62 -36.20 -63.87
C ARG A 198 -22.79 -34.92 -63.58
N ARG A 199 -21.48 -35.07 -63.90
CA ARG A 199 -20.37 -34.10 -63.90
C ARG A 199 -20.42 -33.11 -65.08
N ARG A 200 -19.80 -31.93 -64.96
CA ARG A 200 -18.81 -31.37 -65.94
C ARG A 200 -18.09 -30.11 -65.39
N GLY A 201 -17.06 -29.64 -66.11
CA GLY A 201 -16.16 -28.53 -65.75
C GLY A 201 -16.52 -27.16 -66.39
N PRO A 202 -15.58 -26.18 -66.38
CA PRO A 202 -15.86 -24.75 -66.57
C PRO A 202 -15.65 -24.22 -68.01
N PRO A 203 -16.10 -22.98 -68.29
CA PRO A 203 -15.56 -22.10 -69.32
C PRO A 203 -14.87 -20.84 -68.71
N ALA A 204 -14.35 -19.93 -69.55
CA ALA A 204 -13.51 -18.78 -69.14
C ALA A 204 -13.79 -17.46 -69.91
N ARG A 205 -13.14 -16.37 -69.44
CA ARG A 205 -12.70 -15.10 -70.09
C ARG A 205 -13.23 -14.76 -71.52
N PRO A 206 -13.57 -13.49 -71.79
CA PRO A 206 -12.59 -12.45 -72.20
C PRO A 206 -12.64 -11.18 -71.32
N ALA A 207 -11.72 -10.21 -71.22
CA ALA A 207 -10.54 -9.71 -71.97
C ALA A 207 -10.77 -8.29 -72.56
N GLY A 208 -9.86 -7.34 -72.28
CA GLY A 208 -9.92 -5.95 -72.76
C GLY A 208 -8.75 -5.09 -72.27
N ARG A 209 -8.01 -4.47 -73.22
CA ARG A 209 -6.85 -3.56 -73.04
C ARG A 209 -6.72 -2.72 -74.32
N PRO A 210 -6.22 -1.47 -74.30
CA PRO A 210 -4.75 -1.27 -74.35
C PRO A 210 -4.22 -0.03 -73.57
N ARG A 211 -3.00 0.42 -73.89
CA ARG A 211 -2.22 1.57 -73.34
C ARG A 211 -2.15 2.72 -74.39
N PRO A 212 -1.63 3.94 -74.10
CA PRO A 212 -0.20 4.25 -73.82
C PRO A 212 0.02 4.74 -72.37
N ARG A 213 1.21 4.78 -71.72
CA ARG A 213 2.64 5.03 -72.05
C ARG A 213 3.04 6.54 -72.21
N PRO A 214 4.26 6.94 -71.77
CA PRO A 214 4.46 8.24 -71.10
C PRO A 214 5.44 9.22 -71.79
N ARG A 215 5.59 10.42 -71.22
CA ARG A 215 6.73 11.33 -71.43
C ARG A 215 7.27 11.84 -70.08
N ALA A 216 8.51 12.32 -70.08
CA ALA A 216 9.30 12.65 -68.88
C ALA A 216 9.77 14.14 -68.89
N PRO A 217 10.86 14.60 -68.22
CA PRO A 217 10.71 15.69 -67.25
C PRO A 217 11.48 16.99 -67.57
N VAL A 218 11.12 18.08 -66.89
CA VAL A 218 11.93 19.32 -66.77
C VAL A 218 11.83 19.82 -65.31
N PRO A 219 12.93 20.24 -64.65
CA PRO A 219 12.94 20.57 -63.22
C PRO A 219 12.83 22.08 -62.92
N GLY A 220 12.48 22.44 -61.69
CA GLY A 220 12.70 23.80 -61.17
C GLY A 220 11.94 24.16 -59.89
N ARG A 221 12.66 24.78 -58.95
CA ARG A 221 12.20 25.49 -57.73
C ARG A 221 11.55 24.64 -56.63
N GLU A 222 12.24 24.60 -55.48
CA GLU A 222 11.67 24.17 -54.21
C GLU A 222 10.58 25.16 -53.73
N PRO A 223 9.42 24.68 -53.26
CA PRO A 223 8.44 25.52 -52.58
C PRO A 223 8.67 25.49 -51.05
N ALA A 224 8.83 26.66 -50.43
CA ALA A 224 8.67 26.82 -48.99
C ALA A 224 7.27 26.31 -48.57
N ARG A 225 7.19 25.50 -47.51
CA ARG A 225 5.96 24.79 -47.11
C ARG A 225 4.95 25.71 -46.40
N PRO A 226 3.74 25.95 -46.95
CA PRO A 226 2.61 26.43 -46.17
C PRO A 226 1.93 25.24 -45.47
N SER A 227 1.35 25.47 -44.29
CA SER A 227 0.55 24.47 -43.58
C SER A 227 -0.72 24.10 -44.36
N ARG A 228 -1.11 22.82 -44.33
CA ARG A 228 -2.39 22.33 -44.89
C ARG A 228 -3.07 21.30 -43.97
N PRO A 229 -4.41 21.20 -44.03
CA PRO A 229 -5.20 20.71 -42.90
C PRO A 229 -5.27 19.18 -42.77
N ARG A 230 -5.45 18.70 -41.52
CA ARG A 230 -5.77 17.31 -41.19
C ARG A 230 -7.12 16.90 -41.80
N ARG A 231 -7.11 16.26 -42.98
CA ARG A 231 -8.30 15.59 -43.52
C ARG A 231 -8.73 14.44 -42.60
N ARG A 232 -9.91 14.54 -41.98
CA ARG A 232 -10.61 13.38 -41.42
C ARG A 232 -10.76 12.31 -42.51
N ARG A 233 -10.26 11.10 -42.28
CA ARG A 233 -10.74 9.88 -42.95
C ARG A 233 -11.59 9.13 -41.95
N GLY A 234 -12.91 9.22 -42.10
CA GLY A 234 -13.81 8.31 -41.40
C GLY A 234 -13.56 6.90 -41.92
N ARG A 235 -13.14 5.99 -41.04
CA ARG A 235 -13.09 4.55 -41.32
C ARG A 235 -13.98 3.89 -40.29
N SER A 236 -15.20 3.54 -40.69
CA SER A 236 -16.03 2.66 -39.87
C SER A 236 -15.29 1.33 -39.78
N MET A 237 -14.80 1.01 -38.59
CA MET A 237 -14.36 -0.34 -38.26
C MET A 237 -15.42 -0.92 -37.33
N THR A 238 -16.21 -1.85 -37.85
CA THR A 238 -16.82 -2.88 -37.00
C THR A 238 -15.68 -3.56 -36.25
N PRO A 239 -15.70 -3.63 -34.90
CA PRO A 239 -14.69 -4.36 -34.17
C PRO A 239 -14.63 -5.81 -34.65
N GLN A 240 -13.43 -6.29 -34.97
CA GLN A 240 -13.18 -7.73 -34.87
C GLN A 240 -13.16 -8.05 -33.37
N PRO A 241 -13.88 -9.08 -32.90
CA PRO A 241 -13.84 -9.42 -31.48
C PRO A 241 -12.41 -9.83 -31.11
N THR A 242 -11.80 -9.10 -30.18
CA THR A 242 -10.51 -9.48 -29.61
C THR A 242 -10.65 -10.87 -28.97
N PRO A 243 -9.69 -11.79 -29.17
CA PRO A 243 -9.78 -13.10 -28.52
C PRO A 243 -9.95 -12.95 -27.01
N VAL A 244 -10.94 -13.63 -26.44
CA VAL A 244 -11.07 -13.78 -24.98
C VAL A 244 -9.88 -14.60 -24.51
N GLU A 245 -8.99 -13.98 -23.75
CA GLU A 245 -7.80 -14.61 -23.16
C GLU A 245 -8.09 -15.18 -21.76
N ARG A 246 -9.17 -14.71 -21.11
CA ARG A 246 -9.44 -14.93 -19.67
C ARG A 246 -10.91 -15.12 -19.34
N ARG A 247 -11.22 -15.92 -18.32
CA ARG A 247 -12.54 -15.99 -17.65
C ARG A 247 -12.45 -15.38 -16.25
N VAL A 248 -13.28 -14.38 -15.97
CA VAL A 248 -13.30 -13.66 -14.69
C VAL A 248 -14.70 -13.75 -14.06
N LEU A 249 -14.80 -14.24 -12.82
CA LEU A 249 -16.02 -14.06 -12.04
C LEU A 249 -15.93 -12.74 -11.28
N LEU A 250 -16.99 -11.93 -11.36
CA LEU A 250 -17.13 -10.66 -10.64
C LEU A 250 -18.34 -10.71 -9.71
N TYR A 251 -18.13 -10.35 -8.44
CA TYR A 251 -19.18 -10.10 -7.45
C TYR A 251 -18.94 -8.76 -6.73
N GLY A 252 -20.02 -8.12 -6.28
CA GLY A 252 -19.96 -7.00 -5.35
C GLY A 252 -21.26 -6.91 -4.56
N ASP A 253 -21.20 -6.57 -3.28
CA ASP A 253 -22.28 -6.83 -2.31
C ASP A 253 -23.53 -5.92 -2.41
N GLY A 254 -23.74 -5.27 -3.55
CA GLY A 254 -24.86 -4.37 -3.85
C GLY A 254 -26.11 -5.06 -4.40
N ASN A 255 -27.26 -4.41 -4.27
CA ASN A 255 -28.51 -4.84 -4.94
C ASN A 255 -28.62 -4.11 -6.29
N ILE A 256 -28.54 -4.85 -7.39
CA ILE A 256 -28.61 -4.34 -8.78
C ILE A 256 -29.83 -3.45 -9.07
N ASN A 257 -30.93 -3.66 -8.33
CA ASN A 257 -32.17 -2.92 -8.49
C ASN A 257 -32.16 -1.54 -7.81
N LEU A 258 -31.07 -1.18 -7.12
CA LEU A 258 -30.89 0.10 -6.43
C LEU A 258 -29.80 0.94 -7.09
N ILE A 259 -30.09 2.22 -7.32
CA ILE A 259 -29.12 3.22 -7.78
C ILE A 259 -28.29 3.70 -6.58
N ASP A 260 -27.11 3.11 -6.36
CA ASP A 260 -26.08 3.65 -5.47
C ASP A 260 -24.65 3.25 -5.87
N GLY A 261 -23.66 3.78 -5.15
CA GLY A 261 -22.23 3.59 -5.43
C GLY A 261 -21.71 2.16 -5.30
N SER A 262 -22.47 1.22 -4.71
CA SER A 262 -22.11 -0.20 -4.76
C SER A 262 -22.43 -0.79 -6.13
N THR A 263 -23.64 -0.53 -6.63
CA THR A 263 -24.14 -0.97 -7.94
C THR A 263 -23.44 -0.26 -9.10
N ILE A 264 -23.21 1.05 -9.00
CA ILE A 264 -22.46 1.84 -10.00
C ILE A 264 -21.04 1.28 -10.18
N TRP A 265 -20.34 1.00 -9.07
CA TRP A 265 -19.01 0.36 -9.13
C TRP A 265 -19.07 -1.01 -9.82
N LEU A 266 -20.08 -1.84 -9.50
CA LEU A 266 -20.19 -3.21 -10.02
C LEU A 266 -20.36 -3.21 -11.55
N VAL A 267 -21.18 -2.29 -12.06
CA VAL A 267 -21.49 -2.12 -13.49
C VAL A 267 -20.31 -1.47 -14.23
N SER A 268 -19.64 -0.48 -13.63
CA SER A 268 -18.43 0.10 -14.24
C SER A 268 -17.25 -0.87 -14.24
N MET A 269 -17.07 -1.68 -13.18
CA MET A 269 -16.04 -2.71 -13.09
C MET A 269 -16.24 -3.80 -14.16
N ALA A 270 -17.49 -4.22 -14.40
CA ALA A 270 -17.80 -5.17 -15.47
C ALA A 270 -17.43 -4.62 -16.86
N GLN A 271 -17.75 -3.35 -17.16
CA GLN A 271 -17.34 -2.68 -18.41
C GLN A 271 -15.82 -2.55 -18.55
N VAL A 272 -15.10 -2.26 -17.46
CA VAL A 272 -13.64 -2.16 -17.43
C VAL A 272 -13.00 -3.53 -17.70
N LEU A 273 -13.45 -4.59 -17.03
CA LEU A 273 -12.94 -5.95 -17.25
C LEU A 273 -13.30 -6.48 -18.65
N ALA A 274 -14.47 -6.13 -19.20
CA ALA A 274 -14.82 -6.45 -20.58
C ALA A 274 -13.86 -5.82 -21.62
N ARG A 275 -13.12 -4.77 -21.25
CA ARG A 275 -12.09 -4.12 -22.08
C ARG A 275 -10.68 -4.70 -21.88
N THR A 276 -10.48 -5.73 -21.03
CA THR A 276 -9.17 -6.32 -20.68
C THR A 276 -8.96 -7.73 -21.25
N ASN A 277 -9.54 -8.02 -22.43
CA ASN A 277 -9.61 -9.36 -23.04
C ASN A 277 -10.27 -10.44 -22.16
N SER A 278 -11.03 -10.05 -21.15
CA SER A 278 -11.73 -10.96 -20.23
C SER A 278 -13.16 -11.23 -20.68
N HIS A 279 -13.65 -12.45 -20.46
CA HIS A 279 -15.07 -12.77 -20.38
C HIS A 279 -15.52 -12.68 -18.92
N VAL A 280 -16.45 -11.77 -18.64
CA VAL A 280 -16.88 -11.44 -17.27
C VAL A 280 -18.18 -12.17 -16.96
N THR A 281 -18.17 -13.03 -15.94
CA THR A 281 -19.38 -13.60 -15.34
C THR A 281 -19.73 -12.79 -14.10
N LEU A 282 -20.71 -11.91 -14.22
CA LEU A 282 -21.21 -11.04 -13.16
C LEU A 282 -22.29 -11.77 -12.34
N LEU A 283 -21.96 -12.19 -11.13
CA LEU A 283 -22.93 -12.75 -10.18
C LEU A 283 -23.67 -11.63 -9.46
N LEU A 284 -25.00 -11.64 -9.53
CA LEU A 284 -25.85 -10.69 -8.81
C LEU A 284 -26.23 -11.21 -7.41
N LYS A 285 -26.48 -10.28 -6.49
CA LYS A 285 -26.97 -10.58 -5.12
C LYS A 285 -28.48 -10.82 -5.03
N ALA A 286 -29.24 -10.40 -6.05
CA ALA A 286 -30.70 -10.35 -6.05
C ALA A 286 -31.26 -10.66 -7.44
N ARG A 287 -32.54 -11.06 -7.52
CA ARG A 287 -33.22 -11.23 -8.82
C ARG A 287 -33.31 -9.92 -9.59
N ILE A 288 -33.30 -9.97 -10.92
CA ILE A 288 -33.45 -8.80 -11.79
C ILE A 288 -34.94 -8.38 -11.80
N ILE A 289 -35.22 -7.20 -11.24
CA ILE A 289 -36.54 -6.54 -11.25
C ILE A 289 -36.52 -5.36 -12.24
N SER A 290 -35.38 -4.65 -12.30
CA SER A 290 -35.15 -3.53 -13.22
C SER A 290 -33.86 -3.74 -13.99
N ARG A 291 -33.89 -3.48 -15.31
CA ARG A 291 -32.69 -3.56 -16.17
C ARG A 291 -31.94 -2.23 -16.30
N LYS A 292 -32.43 -1.12 -15.72
CA LYS A 292 -31.81 0.22 -15.85
C LYS A 292 -30.32 0.25 -15.48
N MET A 293 -29.92 -0.41 -14.39
CA MET A 293 -28.51 -0.48 -14.00
C MET A 293 -27.67 -1.44 -14.88
N LEU A 294 -28.30 -2.30 -15.68
CA LEU A 294 -27.64 -3.26 -16.58
C LEU A 294 -27.58 -2.75 -18.04
N GLU A 295 -28.24 -1.64 -18.38
CA GLU A 295 -28.19 -1.03 -19.72
C GLU A 295 -26.76 -0.74 -20.21
N PRO A 296 -25.79 -0.27 -19.38
CA PRO A 296 -24.39 -0.13 -19.78
C PRO A 296 -23.64 -1.45 -20.07
N LEU A 297 -24.27 -2.61 -19.85
CA LEU A 297 -23.74 -3.94 -20.20
C LEU A 297 -24.43 -4.54 -21.44
N ALA A 298 -25.48 -3.90 -21.96
CA ALA A 298 -26.17 -4.37 -23.16
C ALA A 298 -25.28 -4.18 -24.40
N GLY A 299 -25.07 -5.26 -25.15
CA GLY A 299 -24.16 -5.26 -26.31
C GLY A 299 -22.68 -5.55 -25.98
N LEU A 300 -22.36 -5.92 -24.74
CA LEU A 300 -21.05 -6.50 -24.39
C LEU A 300 -21.12 -8.03 -24.47
N ASP A 301 -20.82 -8.60 -25.65
CA ASP A 301 -20.91 -10.05 -25.91
C ASP A 301 -20.05 -10.91 -24.95
N ASN A 302 -19.01 -10.33 -24.36
CA ASN A 302 -18.13 -10.93 -23.37
C ASN A 302 -18.55 -10.67 -21.90
N VAL A 303 -19.79 -10.27 -21.64
CA VAL A 303 -20.36 -10.13 -20.28
C VAL A 303 -21.59 -11.03 -20.12
N THR A 304 -21.51 -11.99 -19.19
CA THR A 304 -22.63 -12.84 -18.78
C THR A 304 -23.12 -12.40 -17.40
N VAL A 305 -24.35 -11.90 -17.32
CA VAL A 305 -24.99 -11.54 -16.05
C VAL A 305 -25.76 -12.76 -15.52
N VAL A 306 -25.46 -13.19 -14.29
CA VAL A 306 -26.09 -14.33 -13.63
C VAL A 306 -27.07 -13.83 -12.58
N ASP A 307 -28.37 -14.07 -12.81
CA ASP A 307 -29.39 -13.93 -11.78
C ASP A 307 -29.29 -15.14 -10.83
N PRO A 308 -29.08 -14.95 -9.51
CA PRO A 308 -28.91 -16.06 -8.57
C PRO A 308 -30.16 -16.93 -8.40
N PHE A 309 -31.33 -16.45 -8.84
CA PHE A 309 -32.64 -17.08 -8.72
C PHE A 309 -33.29 -17.36 -10.09
N GLU A 310 -32.50 -17.42 -11.17
CA GLU A 310 -32.98 -17.77 -12.51
C GLU A 310 -33.76 -19.10 -12.51
N GLY A 311 -34.86 -19.16 -13.26
CA GLY A 311 -35.77 -20.32 -13.31
C GLY A 311 -36.73 -20.45 -12.12
N LEU A 312 -36.53 -19.73 -11.01
CA LEU A 312 -37.44 -19.79 -9.84
C LEU A 312 -38.62 -18.81 -9.93
N GLY A 313 -38.53 -17.78 -10.78
CA GLY A 313 -39.61 -16.83 -11.05
C GLY A 313 -40.15 -16.16 -9.77
N ASP A 314 -41.48 -16.07 -9.67
CA ASP A 314 -42.15 -15.42 -8.53
C ASP A 314 -42.26 -16.28 -7.27
N ALA A 315 -41.70 -17.51 -7.25
CA ALA A 315 -41.50 -18.26 -6.00
C ALA A 315 -40.45 -17.59 -5.08
N VAL A 316 -39.58 -16.72 -5.62
CA VAL A 316 -38.62 -15.92 -4.86
C VAL A 316 -39.10 -14.47 -4.74
N PRO A 317 -39.37 -13.94 -3.53
CA PRO A 317 -39.90 -12.60 -3.37
C PRO A 317 -38.88 -11.54 -3.80
N PRO A 318 -39.30 -10.39 -4.38
CA PRO A 318 -38.40 -9.33 -4.87
C PRO A 318 -37.43 -8.75 -3.84
N SER A 319 -37.70 -8.92 -2.54
CA SER A 319 -36.84 -8.49 -1.43
C SER A 319 -35.75 -9.50 -1.06
N ARG A 320 -35.72 -10.70 -1.65
CA ARG A 320 -34.71 -11.73 -1.35
C ARG A 320 -33.35 -11.33 -1.92
N LEU A 321 -32.38 -11.18 -1.01
CA LEU A 321 -30.96 -11.07 -1.29
C LEU A 321 -30.29 -12.40 -0.91
N LEU A 322 -29.24 -12.81 -1.62
CA LEU A 322 -28.31 -13.83 -1.12
C LEU A 322 -27.59 -13.30 0.13
N SER A 323 -27.41 -14.18 1.12
CA SER A 323 -26.49 -13.97 2.22
C SER A 323 -25.05 -14.26 1.79
N VAL A 324 -24.06 -13.75 2.54
CA VAL A 324 -22.63 -13.87 2.23
C VAL A 324 -22.21 -15.34 2.00
N LYS A 325 -22.72 -16.27 2.81
CA LYS A 325 -22.44 -17.70 2.69
C LYS A 325 -23.03 -18.30 1.40
N GLU A 326 -24.28 -17.98 1.08
CA GLU A 326 -24.93 -18.45 -0.16
C GLU A 326 -24.25 -17.90 -1.42
N VAL A 327 -23.70 -16.67 -1.35
CA VAL A 327 -22.83 -16.13 -2.43
C VAL A 327 -21.56 -16.95 -2.54
N ALA A 328 -20.85 -17.21 -1.43
CA ALA A 328 -19.61 -18.00 -1.48
C ALA A 328 -19.85 -19.42 -2.01
N GLU A 329 -20.95 -20.06 -1.60
CA GLU A 329 -21.41 -21.35 -2.14
C GLU A 329 -21.67 -21.26 -3.65
N ARG A 330 -22.43 -20.26 -4.13
CA ARG A 330 -22.71 -20.05 -5.56
C ARG A 330 -21.45 -19.72 -6.38
N VAL A 331 -20.48 -18.99 -5.82
CA VAL A 331 -19.18 -18.72 -6.49
C VAL A 331 -18.38 -20.02 -6.65
N VAL A 332 -18.39 -20.90 -5.64
CA VAL A 332 -17.77 -22.24 -5.73
C VAL A 332 -18.51 -23.14 -6.74
N GLU A 333 -19.85 -23.10 -6.78
CA GLU A 333 -20.66 -23.82 -7.78
C GLU A 333 -20.32 -23.39 -9.21
N LEU A 334 -20.34 -22.08 -9.49
CA LEU A 334 -20.02 -21.51 -10.80
C LEU A 334 -18.59 -21.85 -11.22
N ASP A 335 -17.62 -21.78 -10.31
CA ASP A 335 -16.24 -22.14 -10.64
C ASP A 335 -16.07 -23.64 -10.95
N ARG A 336 -16.78 -24.53 -10.24
CA ARG A 336 -16.79 -25.96 -10.58
C ARG A 336 -17.41 -26.23 -11.95
N ALA A 337 -18.40 -25.45 -12.36
CA ALA A 337 -19.08 -25.62 -13.64
C ALA A 337 -18.31 -25.03 -14.84
N HIS A 338 -17.51 -23.98 -14.62
CA HIS A 338 -16.96 -23.16 -15.72
C HIS A 338 -15.45 -22.89 -15.65
N ARG A 339 -14.84 -23.04 -14.46
CA ARG A 339 -13.45 -22.71 -14.11
C ARG A 339 -12.99 -21.31 -14.55
N PHE A 340 -12.94 -20.39 -13.59
CA PHE A 340 -12.45 -19.03 -13.80
C PHE A 340 -10.94 -18.91 -13.60
N ASP A 341 -10.30 -18.07 -14.40
CA ASP A 341 -8.90 -17.74 -14.25
C ASP A 341 -8.63 -16.75 -13.12
N LYS A 342 -9.60 -15.87 -12.81
CA LYS A 342 -9.58 -14.92 -11.68
C LYS A 342 -10.97 -14.82 -11.02
N ILE A 343 -10.99 -14.59 -9.71
CA ILE A 343 -12.21 -14.33 -8.92
C ILE A 343 -12.09 -12.96 -8.25
N ILE A 344 -12.95 -12.01 -8.61
CA ILE A 344 -12.97 -10.65 -8.08
C ILE A 344 -14.24 -10.45 -7.23
N SER A 345 -14.08 -10.04 -5.96
CA SER A 345 -15.19 -9.77 -5.04
C SER A 345 -15.03 -8.43 -4.32
N ARG A 346 -16.06 -7.56 -4.31
CA ARG A 346 -16.06 -6.35 -3.47
C ARG A 346 -16.90 -6.49 -2.19
N GLY A 347 -16.29 -6.09 -1.08
CA GLY A 347 -16.90 -6.09 0.25
C GLY A 347 -16.09 -6.94 1.23
N PHE A 348 -15.84 -6.43 2.44
CA PHE A 348 -15.04 -7.13 3.46
C PHE A 348 -15.59 -8.53 3.80
N ALA A 349 -16.90 -8.63 4.10
CA ALA A 349 -17.50 -9.88 4.57
C ALA A 349 -17.44 -11.02 3.54
N ILE A 350 -17.75 -10.73 2.27
CA ILE A 350 -17.63 -11.73 1.19
C ILE A 350 -16.17 -12.04 0.87
N SER A 351 -15.26 -11.08 1.00
CA SER A 351 -13.84 -11.34 0.78
C SER A 351 -13.25 -12.28 1.83
N ASN A 352 -13.68 -12.14 3.09
CA ASN A 352 -13.31 -13.03 4.19
C ASN A 352 -13.86 -14.46 3.98
N GLU A 353 -15.17 -14.58 3.69
CA GLU A 353 -15.79 -15.89 3.46
C GLU A 353 -15.15 -16.63 2.28
N LEU A 354 -14.88 -15.95 1.16
CA LEU A 354 -14.21 -16.53 0.00
C LEU A 354 -12.76 -16.95 0.31
N ALA A 355 -12.00 -16.14 1.05
CA ALA A 355 -10.64 -16.49 1.49
C ALA A 355 -10.62 -17.76 2.34
N ARG A 356 -11.59 -17.91 3.26
CA ARG A 356 -11.72 -19.10 4.12
C ARG A 356 -12.02 -20.39 3.35
N THR A 357 -12.62 -20.33 2.16
CA THR A 357 -12.85 -21.54 1.34
C THR A 357 -11.58 -22.21 0.85
N ARG A 358 -10.47 -21.45 0.70
CA ARG A 358 -9.22 -21.84 0.03
C ARG A 358 -9.37 -22.37 -1.42
N ALA A 359 -10.56 -22.27 -2.01
CA ALA A 359 -10.84 -22.76 -3.37
C ALA A 359 -10.24 -21.84 -4.46
N PHE A 360 -9.74 -20.67 -4.07
CA PHE A 360 -9.36 -19.57 -4.96
C PHE A 360 -7.90 -19.10 -4.75
N ASP A 361 -7.13 -19.77 -3.89
CA ASP A 361 -5.73 -19.46 -3.62
C ASP A 361 -4.92 -19.35 -4.92
N GLY A 362 -4.15 -18.26 -5.06
CA GLY A 362 -3.37 -17.97 -6.26
C GLY A 362 -4.17 -17.41 -7.45
N ARG A 363 -5.46 -17.10 -7.30
CA ARG A 363 -6.30 -16.43 -8.32
C ARG A 363 -7.40 -15.52 -7.75
N PHE A 364 -7.37 -15.27 -6.44
CA PHE A 364 -8.36 -14.45 -5.74
C PHE A 364 -7.92 -12.98 -5.65
N TRP A 365 -8.85 -12.09 -5.99
CA TRP A 365 -8.65 -10.64 -6.17
C TRP A 365 -9.73 -9.83 -5.43
N PRO A 366 -9.74 -9.82 -4.08
CA PRO A 366 -10.73 -9.07 -3.32
C PRO A 366 -10.49 -7.56 -3.42
N TYR A 367 -11.57 -6.81 -3.59
CA TYR A 367 -11.65 -5.37 -3.35
C TYR A 367 -12.21 -5.18 -1.94
N VAL A 368 -11.32 -4.94 -0.98
CA VAL A 368 -11.71 -4.62 0.40
C VAL A 368 -12.13 -3.15 0.46
N ILE A 369 -13.26 -2.90 1.13
CA ILE A 369 -13.80 -1.59 1.49
C ILE A 369 -14.06 -1.57 2.99
N ASP A 370 -14.37 -0.39 3.53
CA ASP A 370 -14.57 -0.19 4.98
C ASP A 370 -13.31 -0.58 5.78
N LEU A 371 -12.14 -0.14 5.29
CA LEU A 371 -10.88 -0.21 6.03
C LEU A 371 -11.00 0.60 7.35
N PRO A 372 -10.39 0.15 8.47
CA PRO A 372 -10.50 0.85 9.74
C PRO A 372 -9.89 2.26 9.70
N GLU A 373 -10.56 3.20 10.35
CA GLU A 373 -10.26 4.63 10.31
C GLU A 373 -8.84 4.99 10.82
N PRO A 374 -8.09 5.87 10.13
CA PRO A 374 -6.84 6.44 10.65
C PRO A 374 -7.02 7.08 12.04
N GLY A 375 -6.16 6.69 12.98
CA GLY A 375 -6.23 7.15 14.37
C GLY A 375 -7.16 6.35 15.27
N ALA A 376 -8.02 5.48 14.73
CA ALA A 376 -8.70 4.43 15.49
C ALA A 376 -7.84 3.16 15.46
N GLU A 377 -7.56 2.56 16.62
CA GLU A 377 -6.85 1.28 16.64
C GLU A 377 -7.78 0.13 16.18
N PRO A 378 -7.46 -0.56 15.07
CA PRO A 378 -8.25 -1.69 14.59
C PRO A 378 -8.21 -2.85 15.58
N THR A 379 -9.32 -3.58 15.72
CA THR A 379 -9.35 -4.75 16.59
C THR A 379 -8.39 -5.84 16.09
N PRO A 380 -7.76 -6.62 16.99
CA PRO A 380 -6.93 -7.77 16.58
C PRO A 380 -7.69 -8.75 15.67
N GLU A 381 -9.01 -8.88 15.86
CA GLU A 381 -9.90 -9.70 15.03
C GLU A 381 -9.94 -9.19 13.59
N ARG A 382 -10.08 -7.87 13.41
CA ARG A 382 -10.13 -7.23 12.09
C ARG A 382 -8.78 -7.36 11.38
N LEU A 383 -7.66 -7.22 12.09
CA LEU A 383 -6.33 -7.40 11.50
C LEU A 383 -6.11 -8.86 11.04
N ARG A 384 -6.51 -9.85 11.86
CA ARG A 384 -6.43 -11.28 11.47
C ARG A 384 -7.33 -11.61 10.27
N ASP A 385 -8.55 -11.07 10.21
CA ASP A 385 -9.42 -11.22 9.04
C ASP A 385 -8.77 -10.62 7.77
N LEU A 386 -8.18 -9.42 7.86
CA LEU A 386 -7.48 -8.78 6.74
C LEU A 386 -6.22 -9.56 6.32
N GLU A 387 -5.52 -10.18 7.27
CA GLU A 387 -4.37 -11.07 7.02
C GLU A 387 -4.80 -12.38 6.34
N GLU A 388 -5.87 -13.04 6.82
CA GLU A 388 -6.47 -14.22 6.17
C GLU A 388 -6.83 -13.95 4.71
N ILE A 389 -7.50 -12.81 4.44
CA ILE A 389 -7.81 -12.35 3.09
C ILE A 389 -6.52 -12.12 2.29
N SER A 390 -5.55 -11.40 2.85
CA SER A 390 -4.29 -11.06 2.16
C SER A 390 -3.48 -12.31 1.81
N LEU A 391 -3.48 -13.33 2.68
CA LEU A 391 -2.76 -14.60 2.46
C LEU A 391 -3.38 -15.45 1.35
N ALA A 392 -4.71 -15.53 1.26
CA ALA A 392 -5.40 -16.25 0.18
C ALA A 392 -5.32 -15.52 -1.18
N SER A 393 -5.10 -14.20 -1.15
CA SER A 393 -5.15 -13.33 -2.34
C SER A 393 -3.88 -13.34 -3.18
N GLU A 394 -4.07 -13.32 -4.50
CA GLU A 394 -3.02 -13.12 -5.49
C GLU A 394 -2.70 -11.63 -5.68
N ARG A 395 -3.75 -10.78 -5.65
CA ARG A 395 -3.68 -9.32 -5.59
C ARG A 395 -4.79 -8.79 -4.68
N MET A 396 -4.54 -7.67 -4.01
CA MET A 396 -5.51 -6.95 -3.19
C MET A 396 -5.93 -5.69 -3.96
N LEU A 397 -7.21 -5.49 -4.22
CA LEU A 397 -7.69 -4.26 -4.87
C LEU A 397 -8.06 -3.23 -3.80
N VAL A 398 -7.46 -2.04 -3.90
CA VAL A 398 -7.63 -0.92 -2.97
C VAL A 398 -7.93 0.36 -3.74
N GLN A 399 -8.57 1.35 -3.12
CA GLN A 399 -9.10 2.49 -3.86
C GLN A 399 -8.12 3.65 -4.05
N THR A 400 -7.22 3.86 -3.09
CA THR A 400 -6.28 5.00 -3.05
C THR A 400 -4.89 4.50 -2.67
N GLU A 401 -3.85 5.29 -2.98
CA GLU A 401 -2.50 5.02 -2.45
C GLU A 401 -2.45 5.13 -0.91
N ASP A 402 -3.35 5.90 -0.29
CA ASP A 402 -3.51 5.91 1.18
C ASP A 402 -4.13 4.60 1.73
N SER A 403 -5.13 4.02 1.03
CA SER A 403 -5.63 2.67 1.31
C SER A 403 -4.52 1.61 1.17
N ARG A 404 -3.62 1.80 0.20
CA ARG A 404 -2.46 0.93 -0.05
C ARG A 404 -1.46 1.02 1.09
N SER A 405 -1.03 2.23 1.44
CA SER A 405 -0.13 2.48 2.58
C SER A 405 -0.69 1.89 3.87
N TYR A 406 -1.99 2.08 4.15
CA TYR A 406 -2.64 1.48 5.32
C TYR A 406 -2.52 -0.05 5.32
N MET A 407 -2.87 -0.70 4.21
CA MET A 407 -2.83 -2.17 4.11
C MET A 407 -1.41 -2.71 4.23
N GLU A 408 -0.46 -2.15 3.48
CA GLU A 408 0.93 -2.63 3.44
C GLU A 408 1.68 -2.37 4.77
N TYR A 409 1.28 -1.33 5.53
CA TYR A 409 1.78 -1.04 6.89
C TYR A 409 1.10 -1.88 8.00
N ARG A 410 -0.25 -1.91 8.06
CA ARG A 410 -0.98 -2.59 9.14
C ARG A 410 -1.12 -4.10 8.92
N VAL A 411 -0.96 -4.59 7.69
CA VAL A 411 -1.14 -6.00 7.29
C VAL A 411 0.00 -6.42 6.34
N PRO A 412 1.20 -6.76 6.86
CA PRO A 412 2.38 -7.05 6.04
C PRO A 412 2.18 -8.17 5.00
N ALA A 413 1.25 -9.10 5.23
CA ALA A 413 0.86 -10.12 4.24
C ALA A 413 0.28 -9.56 2.91
N SER A 414 -0.02 -8.26 2.84
CA SER A 414 -0.50 -7.54 1.66
C SER A 414 0.60 -6.80 0.88
N VAL A 415 1.81 -6.67 1.43
CA VAL A 415 3.00 -6.07 0.79
C VAL A 415 3.24 -6.72 -0.57
N GLY A 416 3.40 -5.90 -1.62
CA GLY A 416 3.56 -6.37 -3.00
C GLY A 416 2.29 -6.89 -3.69
N LYS A 417 1.15 -6.99 -2.99
CA LYS A 417 -0.13 -7.48 -3.56
C LYS A 417 -1.11 -6.36 -3.88
N CYS A 418 -1.02 -5.20 -3.23
CA CYS A 418 -2.00 -4.14 -3.41
C CYS A 418 -1.89 -3.44 -4.77
N VAL A 419 -3.05 -3.23 -5.41
CA VAL A 419 -3.23 -2.57 -6.71
C VAL A 419 -4.28 -1.48 -6.57
N VAL A 420 -3.94 -0.24 -6.94
CA VAL A 420 -4.85 0.91 -6.82
C VAL A 420 -5.84 0.96 -7.99
N ILE A 421 -7.06 0.50 -7.71
CA ILE A 421 -8.22 0.59 -8.59
C ILE A 421 -9.19 1.63 -8.01
N ASN A 422 -8.86 2.89 -8.31
CA ASN A 422 -9.65 4.08 -7.96
C ASN A 422 -11.12 4.02 -8.44
N PRO A 423 -12.01 4.89 -7.89
CA PRO A 423 -13.36 4.99 -8.42
C PRO A 423 -13.30 5.55 -9.85
N MET A 424 -14.12 5.00 -10.73
CA MET A 424 -14.03 5.26 -12.17
C MET A 424 -15.26 5.98 -12.71
N ILE A 425 -15.03 6.94 -13.61
CA ILE A 425 -16.05 7.75 -14.28
C ILE A 425 -16.07 7.49 -15.79
N PRO A 426 -17.20 7.74 -16.50
CA PRO A 426 -17.27 7.57 -17.95
C PRO A 426 -16.22 8.39 -18.70
N ASP A 427 -15.72 7.81 -19.80
CA ASP A 427 -14.67 8.41 -20.64
C ASP A 427 -15.15 9.69 -21.36
N ASP A 428 -16.46 9.84 -21.55
CA ASP A 428 -17.13 10.96 -22.23
C ASP A 428 -17.75 12.00 -21.27
N LEU A 429 -17.67 11.79 -19.95
CA LEU A 429 -18.22 12.70 -18.95
C LEU A 429 -17.42 14.02 -18.93
N GLY A 430 -17.89 15.01 -19.68
CA GLY A 430 -17.32 16.36 -19.75
C GLY A 430 -18.28 17.48 -19.33
N PRO A 431 -17.77 18.72 -19.22
CA PRO A 431 -18.55 19.92 -18.92
C PRO A 431 -19.47 20.34 -20.08
N LEU A 432 -20.38 21.27 -19.82
CA LEU A 432 -21.23 21.88 -20.86
C LEU A 432 -20.37 22.69 -21.86
N ARG A 433 -20.58 22.47 -23.15
CA ARG A 433 -19.95 23.25 -24.21
C ARG A 433 -20.47 24.69 -24.18
N GLY A 434 -19.56 25.66 -24.24
CA GLY A 434 -19.93 27.08 -24.21
C GLY A 434 -20.46 27.55 -22.85
N ARG A 435 -20.10 26.87 -21.75
CA ARG A 435 -20.40 27.32 -20.38
C ARG A 435 -19.90 28.76 -20.19
N SER A 436 -20.83 29.69 -19.93
CA SER A 436 -20.53 31.05 -19.50
C SER A 436 -20.21 31.09 -18.00
N ALA A 437 -19.37 32.03 -17.57
CA ALA A 437 -19.23 32.37 -16.15
C ALA A 437 -20.60 32.78 -15.53
N PRO A 438 -20.85 32.52 -14.24
CA PRO A 438 -22.14 32.83 -13.61
C PRO A 438 -22.43 34.33 -13.60
N ALA A 439 -23.58 34.71 -14.15
CA ALA A 439 -24.08 36.08 -14.22
C ALA A 439 -25.18 36.29 -13.16
N GLY A 440 -24.79 36.77 -11.98
CA GLY A 440 -25.66 36.87 -10.82
C GLY A 440 -25.64 35.60 -9.96
N ARG A 441 -26.81 35.13 -9.55
CA ARG A 441 -27.03 33.98 -8.65
C ARG A 441 -26.19 32.74 -8.99
N LEU A 442 -25.45 32.25 -8.00
CA LEU A 442 -24.67 31.01 -8.07
C LEU A 442 -25.60 29.79 -8.03
N LYS A 443 -25.22 28.71 -8.73
CA LYS A 443 -25.94 27.43 -8.69
C LYS A 443 -25.16 26.37 -7.91
N GLY A 444 -25.75 25.84 -6.85
CA GLY A 444 -25.24 24.70 -6.09
C GLY A 444 -26.01 23.42 -6.40
N VAL A 445 -25.34 22.27 -6.35
CA VAL A 445 -26.00 20.96 -6.44
C VAL A 445 -25.52 20.00 -5.35
N TYR A 446 -26.44 19.18 -4.84
CA TYR A 446 -26.11 17.96 -4.11
C TYR A 446 -26.84 16.78 -4.76
N ALA A 447 -26.10 15.79 -5.26
CA ALA A 447 -26.66 14.52 -5.72
C ALA A 447 -26.37 13.38 -4.73
N GLY A 448 -27.36 12.50 -4.48
CA GLY A 448 -27.20 11.21 -3.79
C GLY A 448 -28.06 11.02 -2.54
N LYS A 449 -27.68 10.07 -1.68
CA LYS A 449 -28.41 9.76 -0.42
C LYS A 449 -28.42 10.99 0.51
N PHE A 450 -29.51 11.19 1.24
CA PHE A 450 -29.58 12.18 2.32
C PHE A 450 -29.39 11.46 3.66
N ALA A 451 -28.41 11.89 4.43
CA ALA A 451 -28.04 11.29 5.71
C ALA A 451 -27.39 12.32 6.65
N GLU A 452 -27.51 12.10 7.97
CA GLU A 452 -27.02 13.01 9.02
C GLU A 452 -25.52 13.29 8.93
N GLY A 453 -24.69 12.24 8.81
CA GLY A 453 -23.23 12.40 8.65
C GLY A 453 -22.80 13.08 7.35
N TRP A 454 -23.67 13.14 6.33
CA TRP A 454 -23.43 13.86 5.08
C TRP A 454 -23.93 15.31 5.11
N LYS A 455 -24.25 15.85 6.30
CA LYS A 455 -24.61 17.26 6.52
C LYS A 455 -25.77 17.80 5.67
N THR A 456 -26.54 16.90 5.06
CA THR A 456 -27.55 17.23 4.06
C THR A 456 -28.73 18.05 4.61
N LEU A 457 -28.98 18.01 5.93
CA LEU A 457 -29.99 18.83 6.58
C LEU A 457 -29.48 20.26 6.76
N GLU A 458 -28.28 20.41 7.33
CA GLU A 458 -27.62 21.71 7.51
C GLU A 458 -27.32 22.41 6.17
N LEU A 459 -27.06 21.63 5.11
CA LEU A 459 -26.87 22.14 3.75
C LEU A 459 -28.12 22.86 3.21
N CYS A 460 -29.32 22.51 3.67
CA CYS A 460 -30.56 23.18 3.26
C CYS A 460 -30.74 24.58 3.87
N ASP A 461 -29.93 24.99 4.85
CA ASP A 461 -29.90 26.35 5.38
C ASP A 461 -28.91 27.28 4.63
N VAL A 462 -27.94 26.71 3.89
CA VAL A 462 -26.86 27.46 3.23
C VAL A 462 -27.38 28.56 2.27
N PRO A 463 -28.41 28.36 1.41
CA PRO A 463 -28.89 29.42 0.53
C PRO A 463 -29.45 30.64 1.28
N ARG A 464 -30.18 30.41 2.37
CA ARG A 464 -30.71 31.48 3.23
C ARG A 464 -29.59 32.24 3.94
N LEU A 465 -28.65 31.51 4.54
CA LEU A 465 -27.52 32.09 5.27
C LEU A 465 -26.55 32.87 4.35
N LEU A 466 -26.40 32.47 3.08
CA LEU A 466 -25.64 33.23 2.10
C LEU A 466 -26.40 34.49 1.63
N ALA A 467 -27.72 34.42 1.48
CA ALA A 467 -28.53 35.60 1.16
C ALA A 467 -28.45 36.67 2.27
N GLU A 468 -28.39 36.25 3.54
CA GLU A 468 -28.11 37.12 4.70
C GLU A 468 -26.71 37.78 4.64
N ARG A 469 -25.78 37.25 3.84
CA ARG A 469 -24.46 37.85 3.50
C ARG A 469 -24.41 38.54 2.14
N GLY A 470 -25.56 38.76 1.49
CA GLY A 470 -25.66 39.38 0.16
C GLY A 470 -25.17 38.49 -1.00
N VAL A 471 -25.17 37.16 -0.83
CA VAL A 471 -24.78 36.19 -1.86
C VAL A 471 -26.00 35.34 -2.25
N GLU A 472 -26.50 35.51 -3.47
CA GLU A 472 -27.57 34.64 -3.97
C GLU A 472 -27.04 33.26 -4.39
N LEU A 473 -27.55 32.21 -3.74
CA LEU A 473 -27.37 30.81 -4.13
C LEU A 473 -28.74 30.18 -4.41
N SER A 474 -28.81 29.37 -5.47
CA SER A 474 -29.88 28.38 -5.67
C SER A 474 -29.30 26.98 -5.51
N LEU A 475 -29.86 26.14 -4.63
CA LEU A 475 -29.37 24.80 -4.31
C LEU A 475 -30.34 23.73 -4.80
N SER A 476 -29.91 22.90 -5.75
CA SER A 476 -30.70 21.76 -6.21
C SER A 476 -30.28 20.46 -5.50
N MET A 477 -31.24 19.83 -4.83
CA MET A 477 -31.10 18.60 -4.06
C MET A 477 -31.67 17.43 -4.87
N ILE A 478 -30.80 16.55 -5.37
CA ILE A 478 -31.14 15.38 -6.20
C ILE A 478 -30.99 14.10 -5.37
N GLY A 479 -32.07 13.34 -5.22
CA GLY A 479 -32.12 12.09 -4.47
C GLY A 479 -33.39 11.94 -3.63
N ASP A 480 -33.90 10.71 -3.51
CA ASP A 480 -35.08 10.33 -2.74
C ASP A 480 -34.76 9.45 -1.51
N LYS A 481 -33.56 8.85 -1.47
CA LYS A 481 -33.03 7.96 -0.43
C LYS A 481 -32.69 8.74 0.86
N ILE A 482 -33.73 9.21 1.57
CA ILE A 482 -33.63 9.82 2.90
C ILE A 482 -33.45 8.72 3.96
N MET A 483 -32.24 8.60 4.47
CA MET A 483 -31.85 7.57 5.45
C MET A 483 -32.50 7.80 6.82
N HIS A 484 -32.59 6.74 7.61
CA HIS A 484 -32.85 6.82 9.04
C HIS A 484 -31.55 7.15 9.78
N SER A 485 -31.63 7.98 10.83
CA SER A 485 -30.55 8.14 11.82
C SER A 485 -30.84 7.30 13.05
N THR A 486 -29.79 6.67 13.59
CA THR A 486 -29.80 5.98 14.89
C THR A 486 -29.64 6.93 16.07
N ARG A 487 -28.99 8.09 15.87
CA ARG A 487 -28.80 9.13 16.91
C ARG A 487 -30.03 10.03 17.06
N THR A 488 -30.63 10.37 15.93
CA THR A 488 -31.61 11.45 15.81
C THR A 488 -32.86 10.94 15.06
N PRO A 489 -33.80 10.24 15.73
CA PRO A 489 -34.93 9.58 15.05
C PRO A 489 -35.83 10.54 14.24
N THR A 490 -35.94 11.81 14.65
CA THR A 490 -36.69 12.86 13.94
C THR A 490 -35.97 13.39 12.69
N TRP A 491 -34.69 13.04 12.48
CA TRP A 491 -33.87 13.58 11.39
C TRP A 491 -34.49 13.33 10.01
N ARG A 492 -35.03 12.13 9.76
CA ARG A 492 -35.67 11.78 8.47
C ARG A 492 -36.87 12.70 8.15
N ALA A 493 -37.66 13.08 9.16
CA ALA A 493 -38.78 14.01 9.01
C ALA A 493 -38.30 15.47 8.82
N ARG A 494 -37.28 15.90 9.58
CA ARG A 494 -36.66 17.23 9.43
C ARG A 494 -36.03 17.41 8.04
N MET A 495 -35.30 16.41 7.55
CA MET A 495 -34.73 16.38 6.21
C MET A 495 -35.80 16.44 5.12
N ARG A 496 -36.88 15.66 5.28
CA ARG A 496 -38.05 15.68 4.39
C ARG A 496 -38.70 17.06 4.35
N ALA A 497 -38.83 17.76 5.47
CA ALA A 497 -39.34 19.13 5.49
C ALA A 497 -38.37 20.09 4.76
N ALA A 498 -37.10 20.14 5.18
CA ALA A 498 -36.09 21.08 4.68
C ALA A 498 -35.98 21.10 3.14
N VAL A 499 -35.85 19.95 2.48
CA VAL A 499 -35.76 19.90 0.99
C VAL A 499 -37.05 20.35 0.28
N THR A 500 -38.16 20.49 1.00
CA THR A 500 -39.47 20.87 0.43
C THR A 500 -39.85 22.31 0.73
N SER A 501 -39.23 22.95 1.73
CA SER A 501 -39.66 24.27 2.23
C SER A 501 -38.53 25.24 2.61
N SER A 502 -37.25 24.85 2.52
CA SER A 502 -36.15 25.80 2.76
C SER A 502 -36.04 26.83 1.63
N PRO A 503 -35.95 28.14 1.92
CA PRO A 503 -35.74 29.17 0.91
C PRO A 503 -34.47 28.90 0.07
N GLY A 504 -34.58 29.05 -1.25
CA GLY A 504 -33.48 28.82 -2.18
C GLY A 504 -33.12 27.35 -2.45
N VAL A 505 -33.89 26.39 -1.91
CA VAL A 505 -33.71 24.94 -2.14
C VAL A 505 -34.76 24.41 -3.13
N GLU A 506 -34.31 23.64 -4.11
CA GLU A 506 -35.14 22.92 -5.07
C GLU A 506 -34.89 21.41 -4.93
N TRP A 507 -35.94 20.58 -4.82
CA TRP A 507 -35.79 19.13 -4.68
C TRP A 507 -36.30 18.37 -5.91
N ALA A 508 -35.37 17.87 -6.71
CA ALA A 508 -35.65 17.16 -7.96
C ALA A 508 -36.08 15.70 -7.78
N GLY A 509 -36.14 15.19 -6.54
CA GLY A 509 -36.53 13.82 -6.25
C GLY A 509 -35.52 12.76 -6.73
N GLY A 510 -36.00 11.54 -6.96
CA GLY A 510 -35.21 10.44 -7.51
C GLY A 510 -35.15 10.51 -9.04
N LEU A 511 -34.00 10.89 -9.59
CA LEU A 511 -33.74 10.94 -11.04
C LEU A 511 -33.01 9.68 -11.54
N SER A 512 -32.98 9.46 -12.86
CA SER A 512 -32.02 8.51 -13.45
C SER A 512 -30.58 9.01 -13.31
N ARG A 513 -29.57 8.16 -13.55
CA ARG A 513 -28.17 8.60 -13.50
C ARG A 513 -27.91 9.70 -14.53
N ASP A 514 -28.43 9.55 -15.74
CA ASP A 514 -28.16 10.47 -16.84
C ASP A 514 -28.88 11.79 -16.66
N ASP A 515 -30.13 11.77 -16.16
CA ASP A 515 -30.85 12.98 -15.76
C ASP A 515 -30.14 13.70 -14.60
N ALA A 516 -29.68 12.97 -13.58
CA ALA A 516 -28.96 13.53 -12.45
C ALA A 516 -27.61 14.16 -12.88
N MET A 517 -26.88 13.54 -13.81
CA MET A 517 -25.67 14.11 -14.40
C MET A 517 -25.99 15.32 -15.28
N ALA A 518 -27.00 15.25 -16.15
CA ALA A 518 -27.42 16.36 -17.02
C ALA A 518 -27.85 17.59 -16.21
N TYR A 519 -28.59 17.38 -15.12
CA TYR A 519 -28.92 18.42 -14.15
C TYR A 519 -27.65 18.97 -13.50
N SER A 520 -26.82 18.10 -12.91
CA SER A 520 -25.62 18.52 -12.16
C SER A 520 -24.64 19.34 -13.01
N LYS A 521 -24.51 19.03 -14.31
CA LYS A 521 -23.71 19.81 -15.29
C LYS A 521 -24.09 21.29 -15.37
N THR A 522 -25.31 21.67 -14.97
CA THR A 522 -25.78 23.06 -14.99
C THR A 522 -25.37 23.86 -13.74
N ALA A 523 -24.89 23.19 -12.68
CA ALA A 523 -24.50 23.82 -11.43
C ALA A 523 -23.07 24.39 -11.49
N ASP A 524 -22.82 25.43 -10.69
CA ASP A 524 -21.53 26.12 -10.59
C ASP A 524 -20.60 25.50 -9.54
N ILE A 525 -21.18 25.04 -8.43
CA ILE A 525 -20.50 24.35 -7.32
C ILE A 525 -21.27 23.07 -6.94
N GLY A 526 -20.55 22.06 -6.45
CA GLY A 526 -21.09 20.74 -6.14
C GLY A 526 -20.78 20.32 -4.71
N PHE A 527 -21.79 20.17 -3.85
CA PHE A 527 -21.59 19.88 -2.45
C PHE A 527 -21.30 18.39 -2.18
N SER A 528 -20.16 18.14 -1.54
CA SER A 528 -19.79 16.87 -0.92
C SER A 528 -19.21 17.07 0.50
N TRP A 529 -19.74 18.08 1.19
CA TRP A 529 -19.51 18.35 2.62
C TRP A 529 -20.01 17.19 3.50
N ARG A 530 -19.32 16.93 4.62
CA ARG A 530 -19.64 15.87 5.59
C ARG A 530 -19.17 16.21 7.00
N ALA A 531 -19.62 15.43 7.97
CA ALA A 531 -19.15 15.50 9.35
C ALA A 531 -17.74 14.90 9.49
N GLN A 532 -16.98 15.35 10.49
CA GLN A 532 -15.56 15.01 10.67
C GLN A 532 -15.36 13.50 10.93
N GLU A 533 -16.35 12.83 11.52
CA GLU A 533 -16.39 11.37 11.74
C GLU A 533 -16.48 10.56 10.44
N LEU A 534 -16.47 11.20 9.27
CA LEU A 534 -16.35 10.56 7.96
C LEU A 534 -15.08 11.01 7.21
N ASP A 535 -14.29 11.93 7.74
CA ASP A 535 -13.07 12.43 7.07
C ASP A 535 -11.88 11.46 7.14
N SER A 536 -11.97 10.49 8.04
CA SER A 536 -11.14 9.30 8.20
C SER A 536 -11.32 8.23 7.11
N THR A 537 -12.17 8.44 6.08
CA THR A 537 -12.29 7.44 5.00
C THR A 537 -11.05 7.43 4.10
N HIS A 538 -10.38 6.28 4.01
CA HIS A 538 -9.41 5.97 2.95
C HIS A 538 -10.00 6.00 1.51
N GLU A 539 -11.32 6.16 1.38
CA GLU A 539 -12.09 6.13 0.14
C GLU A 539 -12.39 7.53 -0.45
N LEU A 540 -12.34 7.63 -1.77
CA LEU A 540 -12.74 8.80 -2.56
C LEU A 540 -14.19 8.68 -3.07
N SER A 541 -14.96 9.75 -2.87
CA SER A 541 -16.34 9.83 -3.33
C SER A 541 -16.43 9.99 -4.86
N THR A 542 -17.00 9.00 -5.56
CA THR A 542 -17.24 9.09 -7.02
C THR A 542 -18.01 10.36 -7.41
N LYS A 543 -18.86 10.88 -6.51
CA LYS A 543 -19.61 12.13 -6.73
C LYS A 543 -18.69 13.35 -6.91
N VAL A 544 -17.58 13.42 -6.16
CA VAL A 544 -16.58 14.49 -6.29
C VAL A 544 -15.90 14.39 -7.65
N LEU A 545 -15.56 13.17 -8.08
CA LEU A 545 -14.97 12.89 -9.40
C LEU A 545 -15.95 13.22 -10.54
N GLU A 546 -17.23 12.92 -10.38
CA GLU A 546 -18.27 13.29 -11.34
C GLU A 546 -18.42 14.82 -11.42
N TYR A 547 -18.44 15.56 -10.30
CA TYR A 547 -18.45 17.03 -10.29
C TYR A 547 -17.23 17.61 -11.02
N CYS A 548 -16.03 17.12 -10.69
CA CYS A 548 -14.77 17.49 -11.35
C CYS A 548 -14.87 17.33 -12.88
N ALA A 549 -15.30 16.15 -13.34
CA ALA A 549 -15.45 15.83 -14.75
C ALA A 549 -16.49 16.71 -15.48
N MET A 550 -17.51 17.17 -14.75
CA MET A 550 -18.57 18.05 -15.27
C MET A 550 -18.20 19.54 -15.23
N GLY A 551 -17.01 19.92 -14.76
CA GLY A 551 -16.62 21.32 -14.58
C GLY A 551 -17.48 22.03 -13.53
N VAL A 552 -17.88 21.30 -12.49
CA VAL A 552 -18.64 21.78 -11.33
C VAL A 552 -17.68 21.76 -10.15
N ALA A 553 -17.38 22.91 -9.54
CA ALA A 553 -16.32 22.97 -8.53
C ALA A 553 -16.77 22.30 -7.22
N PRO A 554 -16.13 21.22 -6.74
CA PRO A 554 -16.56 20.50 -5.55
C PRO A 554 -16.30 21.30 -4.26
N VAL A 555 -17.32 21.42 -3.40
CA VAL A 555 -17.16 21.90 -2.01
C VAL A 555 -16.95 20.69 -1.12
N VAL A 556 -15.75 20.57 -0.53
CA VAL A 556 -15.25 19.33 0.09
C VAL A 556 -14.42 19.57 1.35
N ASN A 557 -14.54 18.66 2.31
CA ASN A 557 -13.74 18.67 3.53
C ASN A 557 -12.23 18.58 3.22
N ARG A 558 -11.39 19.38 3.90
CA ARG A 558 -9.93 19.41 3.70
C ARG A 558 -9.24 18.20 4.34
N ILE A 559 -9.21 17.09 3.61
CA ILE A 559 -8.56 15.83 3.99
C ILE A 559 -7.39 15.52 3.05
N ALA A 560 -6.46 14.66 3.47
CA ALA A 560 -5.31 14.23 2.66
C ALA A 560 -5.70 13.77 1.24
N ALA A 561 -6.70 12.89 1.11
CA ALA A 561 -7.16 12.39 -0.19
C ALA A 561 -7.78 13.47 -1.12
N HIS A 562 -8.42 14.52 -0.58
CA HIS A 562 -8.90 15.63 -1.41
C HIS A 562 -7.79 16.65 -1.72
N VAL A 563 -6.78 16.79 -0.86
CA VAL A 563 -5.57 17.60 -1.11
C VAL A 563 -4.69 16.96 -2.19
N GLU A 564 -4.50 15.64 -2.16
CA GLU A 564 -3.82 14.89 -3.23
C GLU A 564 -4.61 14.94 -4.56
N LEU A 565 -5.95 15.06 -4.50
CA LEU A 565 -6.80 15.21 -5.69
C LEU A 565 -6.75 16.63 -6.28
N LEU A 566 -6.89 17.68 -5.47
CA LEU A 566 -7.21 19.05 -5.95
C LEU A 566 -6.07 20.08 -5.79
N GLY A 567 -4.98 19.72 -5.11
CA GLY A 567 -3.89 20.63 -4.76
C GLY A 567 -4.12 21.34 -3.41
N GLU A 568 -3.05 21.72 -2.73
CA GLU A 568 -3.10 22.31 -1.37
C GLU A 568 -3.79 23.68 -1.30
N ASP A 569 -3.82 24.41 -2.41
CA ASP A 569 -4.31 25.77 -2.57
C ASP A 569 -5.75 25.85 -3.11
N TYR A 570 -6.42 24.71 -3.32
CA TYR A 570 -7.78 24.65 -3.83
C TYR A 570 -8.79 25.43 -2.93
N PRO A 571 -9.56 26.39 -3.48
CA PRO A 571 -10.21 27.41 -2.66
C PRO A 571 -11.55 27.00 -2.01
N LEU A 572 -12.15 25.88 -2.44
CA LEU A 572 -13.42 25.36 -1.90
C LEU A 572 -13.22 24.18 -0.93
N PHE A 573 -12.07 24.15 -0.26
CA PHE A 573 -11.88 23.38 0.95
C PHE A 573 -12.66 23.97 2.13
N VAL A 574 -13.30 23.09 2.89
CA VAL A 574 -14.05 23.41 4.10
C VAL A 574 -13.66 22.46 5.25
N ASP A 575 -14.15 22.73 6.45
CA ASP A 575 -14.18 21.78 7.56
C ASP A 575 -15.63 21.31 7.84
N ALA A 576 -15.86 20.60 8.95
CA ALA A 576 -17.17 20.06 9.31
C ALA A 576 -18.18 21.10 9.86
N SER A 577 -17.79 22.37 9.98
CA SER A 577 -18.67 23.47 10.39
C SER A 577 -19.42 24.10 9.21
N LEU A 578 -20.58 24.69 9.52
CA LEU A 578 -21.39 25.41 8.53
C LEU A 578 -20.73 26.72 8.10
N GLU A 579 -20.03 27.39 9.02
CA GLU A 579 -19.36 28.67 8.79
C GLU A 579 -18.29 28.56 7.69
N SER A 580 -17.46 27.52 7.76
CA SER A 580 -16.44 27.19 6.76
C SER A 580 -17.02 27.05 5.34
N VAL A 581 -18.23 26.49 5.22
CA VAL A 581 -18.96 26.36 3.95
C VAL A 581 -19.47 27.71 3.46
N LEU A 582 -20.01 28.55 4.35
CA LEU A 582 -20.47 29.89 4.00
C LEU A 582 -19.28 30.73 3.50
N ASP A 583 -18.20 30.80 4.25
CA ASP A 583 -16.98 31.57 3.94
C ASP A 583 -16.35 31.14 2.60
N ALA A 584 -16.29 29.84 2.32
CA ALA A 584 -15.72 29.33 1.08
C ALA A 584 -16.59 29.65 -0.15
N VAL A 585 -17.91 29.50 -0.03
CA VAL A 585 -18.85 29.81 -1.12
C VAL A 585 -18.98 31.32 -1.34
N GLU A 586 -19.01 32.12 -0.28
CA GLU A 586 -19.03 33.58 -0.32
C GLU A 586 -17.79 34.15 -1.04
N ARG A 587 -16.62 33.54 -0.83
CA ARG A 587 -15.37 33.92 -1.50
C ARG A 587 -15.44 33.74 -3.02
N VAL A 588 -15.82 32.55 -3.50
CA VAL A 588 -15.93 32.27 -4.95
C VAL A 588 -17.18 32.89 -5.61
N ALA A 589 -18.17 33.32 -4.83
CA ALA A 589 -19.31 34.08 -5.34
C ALA A 589 -18.93 35.55 -5.63
N ARG A 590 -17.96 36.10 -4.89
CA ARG A 590 -17.44 37.46 -5.09
C ARG A 590 -16.22 37.51 -6.01
N ASP A 591 -15.40 36.45 -6.03
CA ASP A 591 -14.25 36.30 -6.93
C ASP A 591 -14.51 35.22 -7.99
N ARG A 592 -14.70 35.67 -9.24
CA ARG A 592 -14.93 34.80 -10.39
C ARG A 592 -13.68 34.06 -10.86
N ASP A 593 -12.52 34.67 -10.75
CA ASP A 593 -11.27 34.06 -11.22
C ASP A 593 -10.89 32.91 -10.28
N LEU A 594 -11.17 33.06 -8.99
CA LEU A 594 -11.06 31.99 -7.98
C LEU A 594 -12.04 30.82 -8.23
N LEU A 595 -13.25 31.10 -8.77
CA LEU A 595 -14.20 30.05 -9.14
C LEU A 595 -13.75 29.28 -10.39
N GLU A 596 -13.22 29.97 -11.41
CA GLU A 596 -12.70 29.31 -12.62
C GLU A 596 -11.38 28.57 -12.35
N ASP A 597 -10.53 29.07 -11.44
CA ASP A 597 -9.36 28.33 -10.94
C ASP A 597 -9.78 27.03 -10.21
N ALA A 598 -10.77 27.10 -9.33
CA ALA A 598 -11.33 25.91 -8.69
C ALA A 598 -11.85 24.88 -9.72
N ARG A 599 -12.58 25.34 -10.75
CA ARG A 599 -13.04 24.47 -11.85
C ARG A 599 -11.88 23.87 -12.62
N LYS A 600 -10.85 24.66 -12.92
CA LYS A 600 -9.67 24.19 -13.64
C LYS A 600 -8.93 23.12 -12.85
N LYS A 601 -8.57 23.37 -11.58
CA LYS A 601 -7.93 22.39 -10.69
C LYS A 601 -8.74 21.09 -10.61
N ALA A 602 -10.07 21.19 -10.48
CA ALA A 602 -10.96 20.04 -10.46
C ALA A 602 -10.97 19.26 -11.79
N MET A 603 -10.98 19.93 -12.94
CA MET A 603 -10.92 19.27 -14.25
C MET A 603 -9.55 18.66 -14.55
N ASP A 604 -8.46 19.39 -14.29
CA ASP A 604 -7.08 18.94 -14.55
C ASP A 604 -6.71 17.68 -13.73
N ALA A 605 -7.33 17.49 -12.56
CA ALA A 605 -7.14 16.33 -11.69
C ALA A 605 -7.73 15.01 -12.22
N ILE A 606 -8.66 15.05 -13.18
CA ILE A 606 -9.66 13.98 -13.32
C ILE A 606 -9.27 12.82 -14.23
N ASP A 607 -8.32 13.00 -15.15
CA ASP A 607 -8.11 12.04 -16.24
C ASP A 607 -7.63 10.67 -15.77
N GLN A 608 -6.91 10.59 -14.64
CA GLN A 608 -6.54 9.31 -14.02
C GLN A 608 -7.73 8.46 -13.53
N TYR A 609 -8.91 9.06 -13.36
CA TYR A 609 -10.16 8.40 -12.93
C TYR A 609 -11.08 7.99 -14.10
N ARG A 610 -10.68 8.25 -15.34
CA ARG A 610 -11.39 7.78 -16.55
C ARG A 610 -11.36 6.25 -16.61
N MET A 611 -12.47 5.64 -17.06
CA MET A 611 -12.56 4.19 -17.22
C MET A 611 -11.47 3.62 -18.14
N ALA A 612 -11.05 4.34 -19.17
CA ALA A 612 -9.89 3.99 -20.01
C ALA A 612 -8.59 3.85 -19.17
N ASN A 613 -8.30 4.82 -18.31
CA ASN A 613 -7.10 4.81 -17.46
C ASN A 613 -7.17 3.71 -16.39
N THR A 614 -8.39 3.31 -15.98
CA THR A 614 -8.61 2.15 -15.10
C THR A 614 -8.46 0.82 -15.85
N VAL A 615 -8.83 0.74 -17.14
CA VAL A 615 -8.57 -0.43 -18.01
C VAL A 615 -7.07 -0.68 -18.10
N GLU A 616 -6.26 0.32 -18.43
CA GLU A 616 -4.81 0.12 -18.55
C GLU A 616 -4.19 -0.37 -17.22
N ARG A 617 -4.57 0.23 -16.08
CA ARG A 617 -4.09 -0.20 -14.76
C ARG A 617 -4.46 -1.64 -14.42
N ILE A 618 -5.73 -2.04 -14.58
CA ILE A 618 -6.14 -3.40 -14.24
C ILE A 618 -5.64 -4.43 -15.26
N HIS A 619 -5.52 -4.07 -16.54
CA HIS A 619 -4.96 -4.92 -17.58
C HIS A 619 -3.46 -5.19 -17.34
N ALA A 620 -2.68 -4.15 -16.99
CA ALA A 620 -1.28 -4.30 -16.61
C ALA A 620 -1.12 -5.20 -15.37
N ALA A 621 -1.92 -4.98 -14.32
CA ALA A 621 -1.91 -5.80 -13.12
C ALA A 621 -2.28 -7.27 -13.40
N LEU A 622 -3.29 -7.52 -14.25
CA LEU A 622 -3.68 -8.84 -14.70
C LEU A 622 -2.50 -9.52 -15.41
N ARG A 623 -1.98 -8.89 -16.47
CA ARG A 623 -0.85 -9.37 -17.28
C ARG A 623 0.41 -9.67 -16.47
N ALA A 624 0.69 -8.90 -15.41
CA ALA A 624 1.81 -9.15 -14.50
C ALA A 624 1.70 -10.47 -13.72
N THR A 625 0.49 -10.99 -13.53
CA THR A 625 0.25 -12.33 -12.92
C THR A 625 0.20 -13.47 -13.94
N GLU A 626 0.25 -13.16 -15.23
CA GLU A 626 0.02 -14.11 -16.34
C GLU A 626 1.30 -14.48 -17.09
N VAL A 627 2.44 -14.02 -16.56
CA VAL A 627 3.78 -14.29 -17.07
C VAL A 627 4.05 -15.79 -17.03
N ARG A 628 3.93 -16.44 -18.19
CA ARG A 628 4.29 -17.86 -18.34
C ARG A 628 5.78 -18.05 -18.00
N PRO A 629 6.15 -19.10 -17.23
CA PRO A 629 7.54 -19.47 -16.99
C PRO A 629 8.35 -19.53 -18.30
N SER A 630 9.54 -18.91 -18.30
CA SER A 630 10.50 -18.98 -19.41
C SER A 630 11.39 -20.21 -19.35
N VAL A 631 11.50 -20.85 -18.18
CA VAL A 631 12.32 -22.03 -17.91
C VAL A 631 11.43 -23.19 -17.47
N THR A 632 11.64 -24.37 -18.05
CA THR A 632 11.03 -25.63 -17.59
C THR A 632 12.02 -26.34 -16.67
N LEU A 633 11.71 -26.46 -15.38
CA LEU A 633 12.57 -27.12 -14.41
C LEU A 633 12.69 -28.63 -14.67
N THR A 634 13.92 -29.16 -14.57
CA THR A 634 14.24 -30.57 -14.87
C THR A 634 13.42 -31.54 -14.01
N GLY A 635 12.62 -32.38 -14.68
CA GLY A 635 11.74 -33.35 -14.02
C GLY A 635 10.52 -32.75 -13.33
N GLY A 636 10.20 -31.47 -13.56
CA GLY A 636 9.02 -30.79 -12.96
C GLY A 636 9.08 -30.56 -11.45
N ARG A 637 10.23 -30.85 -10.82
CA ARG A 637 10.47 -30.56 -9.39
C ARG A 637 10.46 -29.05 -9.14
N PRO A 638 10.03 -28.58 -7.95
CA PRO A 638 10.07 -27.16 -7.60
C PRO A 638 11.49 -26.61 -7.54
N LEU A 639 11.60 -25.29 -7.71
CA LEU A 639 12.77 -24.52 -7.30
C LEU A 639 12.63 -24.17 -5.81
N LEU A 640 13.74 -24.16 -5.06
CA LEU A 640 13.78 -23.74 -3.67
C LEU A 640 14.72 -22.54 -3.51
N LEU A 641 14.19 -21.39 -3.08
CA LEU A 641 14.95 -20.20 -2.70
C LEU A 641 15.23 -20.23 -1.18
N VAL A 642 16.48 -20.03 -0.78
CA VAL A 642 16.92 -20.16 0.63
C VAL A 642 17.87 -19.04 1.06
N GLY A 643 17.84 -18.65 2.34
CA GLY A 643 18.69 -17.58 2.89
C GLY A 643 18.24 -17.11 4.28
N SER A 644 19.03 -16.22 4.93
CA SER A 644 18.84 -15.74 6.31
C SER A 644 17.67 -14.77 6.46
N ASP A 645 17.66 -13.74 5.63
CA ASP A 645 16.55 -12.80 5.47
C ASP A 645 16.06 -12.88 4.02
N LEU A 646 14.83 -13.37 3.86
CA LEU A 646 14.12 -13.44 2.59
C LEU A 646 12.99 -12.39 2.50
N GLY A 647 12.88 -11.50 3.51
CA GLY A 647 11.99 -10.34 3.51
C GLY A 647 12.51 -9.24 2.58
N THR A 648 13.82 -8.98 2.58
CA THR A 648 14.44 -8.09 1.57
C THR A 648 14.31 -8.64 0.14
N THR A 649 14.38 -9.95 -0.05
CA THR A 649 14.67 -10.61 -1.35
C THR A 649 13.45 -10.76 -2.26
N ARG A 650 12.45 -9.88 -2.09
CA ARG A 650 11.16 -9.87 -2.79
C ARG A 650 11.31 -9.80 -4.32
N GLY A 651 12.29 -9.03 -4.80
CA GLY A 651 12.65 -8.98 -6.22
C GLY A 651 13.13 -10.33 -6.75
N THR A 652 14.13 -10.94 -6.09
CA THR A 652 14.66 -12.26 -6.46
C THR A 652 13.58 -13.33 -6.49
N HIS A 653 12.74 -13.40 -5.45
CA HIS A 653 11.59 -14.32 -5.41
C HIS A 653 10.62 -14.08 -6.59
N THR A 654 10.35 -12.82 -6.95
CA THR A 654 9.42 -12.48 -8.04
C THR A 654 9.97 -12.84 -9.41
N VAL A 655 11.24 -12.52 -9.71
CA VAL A 655 11.85 -12.92 -11.00
C VAL A 655 12.00 -14.44 -11.11
N LEU A 656 12.36 -15.14 -10.03
CA LEU A 656 12.41 -16.61 -10.02
C LEU A 656 11.03 -17.23 -10.29
N ARG A 657 9.92 -16.65 -9.79
CA ARG A 657 8.57 -17.10 -10.16
C ARG A 657 8.23 -16.80 -11.61
N GLN A 658 8.63 -15.65 -12.15
CA GLN A 658 8.46 -15.35 -13.58
C GLN A 658 9.31 -16.27 -14.47
N CYS A 659 10.48 -16.74 -14.00
CA CYS A 659 11.30 -17.69 -14.75
C CYS A 659 10.76 -19.13 -14.66
N ALA A 660 10.49 -19.64 -13.46
CA ALA A 660 10.29 -21.07 -13.21
C ALA A 660 8.89 -21.45 -12.70
N GLY A 661 8.06 -20.48 -12.29
CA GLY A 661 6.69 -20.67 -11.78
C GLY A 661 6.60 -21.31 -10.40
N ASN A 662 7.02 -22.57 -10.28
CA ASN A 662 6.95 -23.41 -9.08
C ASN A 662 8.15 -23.16 -8.15
N VAL A 663 8.16 -21.98 -7.50
CA VAL A 663 9.14 -21.60 -6.49
C VAL A 663 8.59 -21.84 -5.08
N ARG A 664 9.41 -22.45 -4.24
CA ARG A 664 9.27 -22.55 -2.78
C ARG A 664 10.32 -21.67 -2.12
N VAL A 665 10.07 -21.25 -0.88
CA VAL A 665 10.93 -20.34 -0.12
C VAL A 665 11.13 -20.92 1.27
N ALA A 666 12.38 -21.04 1.74
CA ALA A 666 12.71 -21.59 3.06
C ALA A 666 13.82 -20.79 3.73
N GLN A 667 13.51 -20.15 4.87
CA GLN A 667 14.46 -19.34 5.62
C GLN A 667 15.48 -20.24 6.36
N TRP A 668 16.77 -19.98 6.18
CA TRP A 668 17.88 -20.78 6.69
C TRP A 668 18.67 -20.01 7.75
N ASP A 669 19.02 -20.68 8.84
CA ASP A 669 19.80 -20.05 9.92
C ASP A 669 21.24 -19.77 9.41
N PRO A 670 21.78 -18.55 9.52
CA PRO A 670 23.14 -18.25 9.06
C PRO A 670 24.24 -19.00 9.84
N THR A 671 23.90 -19.66 10.96
CA THR A 671 24.82 -20.45 11.78
C THR A 671 24.83 -21.96 11.47
N LEU A 672 24.14 -22.41 10.42
CA LEU A 672 24.05 -23.82 9.99
C LEU A 672 25.45 -24.44 9.73
N THR A 673 26.01 -25.12 10.73
CA THR A 673 27.31 -25.82 10.62
C THR A 673 27.17 -27.23 10.03
N GLY A 674 25.95 -27.77 9.95
CA GLY A 674 25.66 -29.00 9.20
C GLY A 674 25.42 -30.24 10.03
N GLN A 675 24.57 -30.13 11.06
CA GLN A 675 23.98 -31.26 11.80
C GLN A 675 22.44 -31.18 11.90
N GLU A 676 21.82 -30.16 11.31
CA GLU A 676 20.40 -29.82 11.45
C GLU A 676 19.52 -30.58 10.45
N GLU A 677 18.97 -31.73 10.87
CA GLU A 677 18.04 -32.56 10.06
C GLU A 677 16.76 -31.87 9.52
N PRO A 678 16.08 -30.92 10.21
CA PRO A 678 14.67 -30.59 9.93
C PRO A 678 14.29 -30.07 8.53
N ARG A 679 15.25 -29.81 7.64
CA ARG A 679 15.03 -29.21 6.30
C ARG A 679 15.55 -30.05 5.13
N LEU A 680 16.13 -31.23 5.38
CA LEU A 680 16.64 -32.13 4.34
C LEU A 680 15.55 -32.58 3.34
N GLY A 681 14.31 -32.74 3.80
CA GLY A 681 13.18 -33.12 2.94
C GLY A 681 12.80 -32.05 1.91
N GLU A 682 12.93 -30.77 2.26
CA GLU A 682 12.68 -29.64 1.34
C GLU A 682 13.79 -29.55 0.29
N LEU A 683 15.05 -29.66 0.73
CA LEU A 683 16.23 -29.68 -0.14
C LEU A 683 16.15 -30.84 -1.13
N SER A 684 15.89 -32.06 -0.66
CA SER A 684 15.84 -33.26 -1.52
C SER A 684 14.69 -33.24 -2.54
N ALA A 685 13.58 -32.58 -2.20
CA ALA A 685 12.44 -32.42 -3.09
C ALA A 685 12.66 -31.39 -4.22
N ALA A 686 13.64 -30.50 -4.08
CA ALA A 686 13.92 -29.44 -5.06
C ALA A 686 14.69 -29.95 -6.28
N GLY A 687 14.31 -29.48 -7.47
CA GLY A 687 15.07 -29.70 -8.71
C GLY A 687 16.24 -28.72 -8.86
N THR A 688 16.03 -27.49 -8.40
CA THR A 688 17.01 -26.40 -8.39
C THR A 688 16.94 -25.72 -7.03
N VAL A 689 18.09 -25.43 -6.43
CA VAL A 689 18.23 -24.67 -5.19
C VAL A 689 18.95 -23.37 -5.52
N VAL A 690 18.32 -22.24 -5.23
CA VAL A 690 18.94 -20.91 -5.30
C VAL A 690 19.24 -20.47 -3.88
N VAL A 691 20.52 -20.32 -3.58
CA VAL A 691 21.01 -19.82 -2.29
C VAL A 691 21.20 -18.32 -2.42
N GLU A 692 20.38 -17.58 -1.69
CA GLU A 692 20.43 -16.12 -1.57
C GLU A 692 21.47 -15.71 -0.51
N ASP A 693 22.27 -14.69 -0.81
CA ASP A 693 23.40 -14.28 0.03
C ASP A 693 24.34 -15.47 0.30
N ALA A 694 24.74 -16.13 -0.79
CA ALA A 694 25.16 -17.53 -0.76
C ALA A 694 26.38 -17.83 0.13
N THR A 695 27.31 -16.88 0.24
CA THR A 695 28.66 -17.06 0.82
C THR A 695 28.71 -17.89 2.11
N PRO A 696 28.05 -17.51 3.22
CA PRO A 696 28.03 -18.32 4.46
C PRO A 696 27.43 -19.71 4.32
N TYR A 697 26.52 -19.93 3.36
CA TYR A 697 25.82 -21.19 3.15
C TYR A 697 26.52 -22.16 2.21
N LEU A 698 27.45 -21.70 1.36
CA LEU A 698 28.13 -22.56 0.38
C LEU A 698 28.80 -23.80 1.01
N PRO A 699 29.49 -23.72 2.17
CA PRO A 699 30.05 -24.90 2.83
C PRO A 699 28.99 -25.92 3.28
N TRP A 700 27.76 -25.50 3.56
CA TRP A 700 26.67 -26.38 3.96
C TRP A 700 25.98 -27.00 2.75
N ALA A 701 25.66 -26.18 1.74
CA ALA A 701 24.88 -26.55 0.57
C ALA A 701 25.67 -27.42 -0.42
N THR A 702 26.92 -27.07 -0.72
CA THR A 702 27.77 -27.85 -1.64
C THR A 702 28.06 -29.26 -1.12
N ARG A 703 28.12 -29.43 0.22
CA ARG A 703 28.26 -30.75 0.87
C ARG A 703 26.95 -31.57 0.91
N ARG A 704 25.82 -31.05 0.39
CA ARG A 704 24.47 -31.64 0.48
C ARG A 704 23.67 -31.66 -0.84
N LYS A 705 24.25 -31.21 -1.95
CA LYS A 705 23.64 -31.26 -3.28
C LYS A 705 23.24 -32.70 -3.64
N ALA A 706 21.99 -32.90 -4.03
CA ALA A 706 21.51 -34.22 -4.44
C ALA A 706 21.89 -34.55 -5.90
N THR A 707 22.05 -35.83 -6.23
CA THR A 707 22.34 -36.25 -7.61
C THR A 707 21.26 -35.75 -8.59
N GLY A 708 21.66 -35.01 -9.62
CA GLY A 708 20.74 -34.44 -10.60
C GLY A 708 19.90 -33.25 -10.09
N GLN A 709 20.26 -32.65 -8.95
CA GLN A 709 19.80 -31.33 -8.52
C GLN A 709 20.78 -30.26 -9.01
N ARG A 710 20.28 -29.06 -9.34
CA ARG A 710 21.12 -27.88 -9.55
C ARG A 710 21.23 -27.03 -8.28
N LEU A 711 22.41 -26.49 -8.03
CA LEU A 711 22.75 -25.56 -6.95
C LEU A 711 23.27 -24.25 -7.55
N ILE A 712 22.62 -23.15 -7.22
CA ILE A 712 22.88 -21.81 -7.75
C ILE A 712 23.19 -20.88 -6.59
N ALA A 713 24.28 -20.10 -6.71
CA ALA A 713 24.79 -19.23 -5.67
C ALA A 713 24.59 -17.75 -6.04
N HIS A 714 23.63 -17.07 -5.43
CA HIS A 714 23.45 -15.63 -5.60
C HIS A 714 24.30 -14.86 -4.58
N VAL A 715 25.36 -14.24 -5.06
CA VAL A 715 26.33 -13.47 -4.27
C VAL A 715 25.88 -12.00 -4.25
N ARG A 716 25.49 -11.50 -3.07
CA ARG A 716 25.02 -10.12 -2.87
C ARG A 716 26.11 -9.14 -2.40
N ASP A 717 27.19 -9.68 -1.83
CA ASP A 717 28.29 -8.95 -1.21
C ASP A 717 29.53 -9.86 -1.30
N LEU A 718 30.47 -9.55 -2.20
CA LEU A 718 31.64 -10.40 -2.41
C LEU A 718 32.79 -10.03 -1.48
N ARG A 719 33.18 -11.00 -0.67
CA ARG A 719 34.42 -10.97 0.11
C ARG A 719 35.33 -12.13 -0.28
N THR A 720 36.29 -11.87 -1.15
CA THR A 720 37.28 -12.87 -1.61
C THR A 720 38.20 -13.36 -0.49
N ASP A 721 38.23 -12.66 0.65
CA ASP A 721 38.93 -13.06 1.86
C ASP A 721 38.15 -14.05 2.74
N GLU A 722 36.84 -14.20 2.55
CA GLU A 722 35.93 -14.94 3.43
C GLU A 722 36.24 -16.46 3.48
N PRO A 723 36.46 -17.06 4.67
CA PRO A 723 36.79 -18.48 4.80
C PRO A 723 35.77 -19.43 4.17
N ALA A 724 34.49 -19.09 4.20
CA ALA A 724 33.41 -19.91 3.64
C ALA A 724 33.57 -20.19 2.13
N LEU A 725 34.18 -19.27 1.36
CA LEU A 725 34.48 -19.52 -0.06
C LEU A 725 35.57 -20.58 -0.27
N ARG A 726 36.50 -20.72 0.69
CA ARG A 726 37.59 -21.72 0.64
C ARG A 726 37.19 -23.08 1.22
N GLU A 727 36.16 -23.12 2.06
CA GLU A 727 35.61 -24.36 2.62
C GLU A 727 34.56 -25.05 1.73
N ALA A 728 33.98 -24.32 0.78
CA ALA A 728 32.96 -24.81 -0.12
C ALA A 728 33.55 -25.62 -1.29
N ARG A 729 32.79 -26.61 -1.77
CA ARG A 729 33.09 -27.29 -3.03
C ARG A 729 32.51 -26.45 -4.18
N LEU A 730 33.29 -25.49 -4.68
CA LEU A 730 32.84 -24.56 -5.73
C LEU A 730 32.51 -25.29 -7.05
N ASP A 731 33.13 -26.45 -7.29
CA ASP A 731 32.85 -27.40 -8.37
C ASP A 731 31.44 -28.00 -8.32
N GLU A 732 30.82 -28.09 -7.13
CA GLU A 732 29.43 -28.51 -6.95
C GLU A 732 28.42 -27.39 -7.23
N VAL A 733 28.84 -26.14 -7.43
CA VAL A 733 27.94 -25.03 -7.80
C VAL A 733 27.79 -24.99 -9.33
N ASP A 734 26.55 -25.09 -9.83
CA ASP A 734 26.29 -25.12 -11.27
C ASP A 734 26.21 -23.72 -11.90
N ALA A 735 25.95 -22.68 -11.09
CA ALA A 735 25.95 -21.28 -11.50
C ALA A 735 26.18 -20.35 -10.30
N PHE A 736 27.07 -19.37 -10.45
CA PHE A 736 27.21 -18.21 -9.57
C PHE A 736 26.55 -16.99 -10.23
N VAL A 737 25.77 -16.23 -9.46
CA VAL A 737 25.04 -15.05 -9.92
C VAL A 737 25.50 -13.85 -9.11
N PHE A 738 26.05 -12.84 -9.78
CA PHE A 738 26.58 -11.61 -9.17
C PHE A 738 25.72 -10.41 -9.55
N GLN A 739 25.51 -9.50 -8.59
CA GLN A 739 24.72 -8.29 -8.81
C GLN A 739 25.47 -7.20 -9.58
N THR A 740 26.81 -7.21 -9.51
CA THR A 740 27.69 -6.25 -10.18
C THR A 740 28.73 -6.98 -11.05
N GLU A 741 29.19 -6.34 -12.13
CA GLU A 741 30.28 -6.85 -12.95
C GLU A 741 31.65 -6.84 -12.22
N PRO A 742 31.97 -5.82 -11.38
CA PRO A 742 33.17 -5.86 -10.52
C PRO A 742 33.24 -7.07 -9.58
N ASP A 743 32.13 -7.49 -8.96
CA ASP A 743 32.11 -8.69 -8.10
C ASP A 743 32.43 -9.95 -8.92
N LEU A 744 31.81 -10.09 -10.10
CA LEU A 744 32.06 -11.24 -10.99
C LEU A 744 33.54 -11.29 -11.41
N ALA A 745 34.11 -10.15 -11.80
CA ALA A 745 35.52 -10.05 -12.17
C ALA A 745 36.46 -10.37 -11.00
N ALA A 746 36.18 -9.85 -9.80
CA ALA A 746 36.96 -10.11 -8.60
C ALA A 746 36.87 -11.59 -8.14
N PHE A 747 35.71 -12.24 -8.31
CA PHE A 747 35.56 -13.68 -8.06
C PHE A 747 36.34 -14.50 -9.09
N SER A 748 36.19 -14.20 -10.38
CA SER A 748 36.89 -14.89 -11.47
C SER A 748 38.42 -14.74 -11.42
N ALA A 749 38.93 -13.70 -10.76
CA ALA A 749 40.37 -13.51 -10.52
C ALA A 749 40.88 -14.22 -9.26
N ALA A 750 39.99 -14.62 -8.34
CA ALA A 750 40.33 -15.22 -7.05
C ALA A 750 40.07 -16.74 -6.97
N PHE A 751 39.19 -17.28 -7.81
CA PHE A 751 38.75 -18.68 -7.79
C PHE A 751 38.73 -19.30 -9.20
N ASP A 752 39.25 -20.51 -9.32
CA ASP A 752 39.25 -21.29 -10.57
C ASP A 752 37.86 -21.91 -10.81
N VAL A 753 36.96 -21.09 -11.37
CA VAL A 753 35.58 -21.48 -11.72
C VAL A 753 35.34 -21.18 -13.20
N PRO A 754 34.86 -22.16 -14.02
CA PRO A 754 34.64 -21.95 -15.44
C PRO A 754 33.68 -20.81 -15.76
N ALA A 755 34.02 -19.99 -16.76
CA ALA A 755 33.30 -18.75 -17.08
C ALA A 755 31.83 -18.99 -17.47
N GLU A 756 31.49 -20.15 -18.04
CA GLU A 756 30.12 -20.55 -18.36
C GLU A 756 29.23 -20.77 -17.12
N ARG A 757 29.80 -20.79 -15.92
CA ARG A 757 29.08 -20.80 -14.63
C ARG A 757 29.00 -19.42 -13.96
N LEU A 758 29.60 -18.38 -14.53
CA LEU A 758 29.66 -17.04 -13.93
C LEU A 758 28.68 -16.10 -14.65
N HIS A 759 27.58 -15.75 -13.99
CA HIS A 759 26.53 -14.92 -14.56
C HIS A 759 26.43 -13.58 -13.83
N HIS A 760 26.39 -12.48 -14.60
CA HIS A 760 25.94 -11.20 -14.08
C HIS A 760 24.42 -11.11 -14.22
N ALA A 761 23.72 -10.78 -13.13
CA ALA A 761 22.30 -10.44 -13.15
C ALA A 761 22.07 -9.31 -12.15
N PRO A 762 21.76 -8.08 -12.61
CA PRO A 762 21.49 -6.96 -11.71
C PRO A 762 20.44 -7.30 -10.66
N LEU A 763 20.61 -6.74 -9.46
CA LEU A 763 19.69 -6.88 -8.33
C LEU A 763 18.23 -6.64 -8.77
N PRO A 764 17.32 -7.63 -8.70
CA PRO A 764 15.96 -7.48 -9.21
C PRO A 764 15.12 -6.52 -8.37
N VAL A 765 14.45 -5.57 -9.03
CA VAL A 765 13.51 -4.61 -8.43
C VAL A 765 12.18 -4.64 -9.17
N ASP A 766 11.08 -4.73 -8.42
CA ASP A 766 9.72 -4.54 -8.94
C ASP A 766 9.45 -3.04 -9.08
N THR A 767 9.78 -2.47 -10.26
CA THR A 767 9.64 -1.02 -10.47
C THR A 767 8.19 -0.57 -10.44
N ALA A 768 7.26 -1.38 -10.95
CA ALA A 768 5.83 -1.11 -10.95
C ALA A 768 5.20 -1.09 -9.53
N TYR A 769 5.85 -1.72 -8.55
CA TYR A 769 5.43 -1.67 -7.15
C TYR A 769 5.90 -0.40 -6.40
N VAL A 770 7.12 0.07 -6.71
CA VAL A 770 7.71 1.28 -6.09
C VAL A 770 7.36 2.57 -6.84
N ASP A 771 6.85 2.46 -8.08
CA ASP A 771 6.30 3.59 -8.81
C ASP A 771 4.98 4.07 -8.17
N ARG A 772 5.11 5.01 -7.24
CA ARG A 772 4.00 5.68 -6.54
C ARG A 772 4.12 7.19 -6.70
N PRO A 773 3.00 7.93 -6.85
CA PRO A 773 3.01 9.39 -6.87
C PRO A 773 3.70 9.99 -5.65
N GLY A 774 4.66 10.89 -5.90
CA GLY A 774 5.36 11.61 -4.86
C GLY A 774 4.50 12.70 -4.22
N LEU A 775 4.58 12.85 -2.89
CA LEU A 775 3.82 13.84 -2.14
C LEU A 775 4.42 15.25 -2.29
N THR A 776 3.57 16.26 -2.12
CA THR A 776 3.97 17.67 -2.05
C THR A 776 5.07 17.89 -1.02
N GLY A 777 5.98 18.82 -1.33
CA GLY A 777 7.13 19.15 -0.49
C GLY A 777 8.26 18.11 -0.48
N ARG A 778 8.17 16.96 -1.17
CA ARG A 778 9.27 15.95 -1.16
C ARG A 778 10.62 16.52 -1.59
N ARG A 779 10.64 17.56 -2.45
CA ARG A 779 11.87 18.28 -2.88
C ARG A 779 12.69 18.87 -1.71
N TYR A 780 12.09 19.03 -0.53
CA TYR A 780 12.73 19.52 0.70
C TYR A 780 13.00 18.42 1.74
N ARG A 781 12.68 17.16 1.45
CA ARG A 781 12.81 16.05 2.39
C ARG A 781 13.98 15.17 2.00
N VAL A 782 14.99 15.14 2.87
CA VAL A 782 16.21 14.34 2.76
C VAL A 782 16.03 13.08 3.63
N GLY A 783 16.40 11.91 3.10
CA GLY A 783 16.29 10.62 3.78
C GLY A 783 17.65 9.99 4.07
N VAL A 784 17.70 9.17 5.12
CA VAL A 784 18.80 8.26 5.49
C VAL A 784 18.20 6.91 5.91
N LEU A 785 18.83 5.81 5.50
CA LEU A 785 18.37 4.42 5.71
C LEU A 785 19.38 3.55 6.48
N ASP A 786 20.40 4.15 7.09
CA ASP A 786 21.46 3.46 7.81
C ASP A 786 21.99 4.42 8.89
N LEU A 787 21.86 4.03 10.17
CA LEU A 787 22.33 4.81 11.31
C LEU A 787 23.74 4.44 11.77
N SER A 788 24.38 3.43 11.18
CA SER A 788 25.68 2.93 11.66
C SER A 788 26.78 4.01 11.65
N PRO A 789 27.81 3.94 12.51
CA PRO A 789 28.92 4.91 12.49
C PRO A 789 29.69 4.87 11.16
N SER A 790 29.70 3.71 10.49
CA SER A 790 30.17 3.53 9.12
C SER A 790 29.41 4.37 8.10
N ALA A 791 28.09 4.47 8.25
CA ALA A 791 27.19 5.23 7.37
C ALA A 791 27.07 6.72 7.73
N ARG A 792 27.87 7.21 8.70
CA ARG A 792 28.11 8.64 8.98
C ARG A 792 26.85 9.53 9.00
N PRO A 793 25.79 9.22 9.77
CA PRO A 793 24.63 10.11 9.92
C PRO A 793 24.98 11.54 10.42
N ASP A 794 26.12 11.73 11.09
CA ASP A 794 26.67 13.07 11.41
C ASP A 794 26.89 13.95 10.16
N ALA A 795 27.25 13.35 9.02
CA ALA A 795 27.37 14.08 7.76
C ALA A 795 26.00 14.51 7.21
N ALA A 796 24.94 13.73 7.47
CA ALA A 796 23.57 14.08 7.09
C ALA A 796 22.99 15.19 7.99
N VAL A 797 23.30 15.19 9.29
CA VAL A 797 22.96 16.31 10.21
C VAL A 797 23.71 17.58 9.81
N THR A 798 25.00 17.46 9.45
CA THR A 798 25.80 18.59 8.94
C THR A 798 25.23 19.14 7.62
N ALA A 799 24.80 18.26 6.71
CA ALA A 799 24.12 18.67 5.47
C ALA A 799 22.78 19.36 5.76
N LEU A 800 21.95 18.86 6.68
CA LEU A 800 20.69 19.50 7.07
C LEU A 800 20.93 20.93 7.60
N ARG A 801 21.96 21.13 8.43
CA ARG A 801 22.33 22.47 8.94
C ARG A 801 22.64 23.45 7.81
N GLY A 802 23.35 23.01 6.77
CA GLY A 802 23.62 23.82 5.57
C GLY A 802 22.37 24.07 4.72
N LEU A 803 21.45 23.11 4.64
CA LEU A 803 20.20 23.24 3.89
C LEU A 803 19.19 24.18 4.57
N LEU A 804 19.07 24.13 5.89
CA LEU A 804 18.21 25.04 6.67
C LEU A 804 18.67 26.51 6.57
N ALA A 805 19.96 26.75 6.30
CA ALA A 805 20.48 28.08 6.01
C ALA A 805 20.14 28.59 4.59
N ALA A 806 19.65 27.72 3.71
CA ALA A 806 19.22 28.06 2.35
C ALA A 806 17.68 28.14 2.21
N ASP A 807 16.93 27.24 2.85
CA ASP A 807 15.46 27.24 2.90
C ASP A 807 14.97 26.59 4.21
N GLU A 808 14.11 27.26 4.97
CA GLU A 808 13.58 26.74 6.25
C GLU A 808 12.70 25.49 6.07
N GLN A 809 12.24 25.19 4.85
CA GLN A 809 11.36 24.04 4.56
C GLN A 809 12.08 22.68 4.64
N PHE A 810 13.42 22.63 4.65
CA PHE A 810 14.16 21.36 4.66
C PHE A 810 13.96 20.51 5.93
N SER A 811 13.91 19.19 5.77
CA SER A 811 13.96 18.22 6.88
C SER A 811 14.72 16.94 6.56
N LEU A 812 15.32 16.34 7.59
CA LEU A 812 15.98 15.03 7.54
C LEU A 812 15.07 13.96 8.12
N HIS A 813 14.91 12.86 7.40
CA HIS A 813 14.12 11.70 7.78
C HIS A 813 15.05 10.50 7.91
N VAL A 814 15.29 10.05 9.14
CA VAL A 814 16.14 8.91 9.45
C VAL A 814 15.24 7.71 9.70
N ARG A 815 15.33 6.68 8.85
CA ARG A 815 14.52 5.46 8.95
C ARG A 815 15.38 4.23 9.14
N ASP A 816 15.65 3.92 10.40
CA ASP A 816 16.40 2.76 10.88
C ASP A 816 16.06 2.48 12.35
N ARG A 817 16.43 1.32 12.91
CA ARG A 817 16.25 1.03 14.35
C ARG A 817 17.19 1.92 15.15
N LEU A 818 16.69 2.57 16.21
CA LEU A 818 17.53 3.44 17.02
C LEU A 818 18.52 2.59 17.86
N PRO A 819 19.76 3.03 18.09
CA PRO A 819 20.78 2.21 18.78
C PRO A 819 20.40 1.79 20.21
N TRP A 820 19.54 2.58 20.88
CA TRP A 820 19.00 2.29 22.21
C TRP A 820 17.69 1.48 22.20
N GLU A 821 17.13 1.19 21.03
CA GLU A 821 16.04 0.22 20.85
C GLU A 821 16.58 -1.19 20.64
N ALA A 822 17.89 -1.38 20.43
CA ALA A 822 18.52 -2.70 20.41
C ALA A 822 18.56 -3.30 21.82
N ASP A 823 18.13 -4.56 21.94
CA ASP A 823 18.14 -5.31 23.20
C ASP A 823 19.57 -5.48 23.78
N ASP A 824 20.57 -5.42 22.90
CA ASP A 824 22.00 -5.48 23.14
C ASP A 824 22.74 -4.22 22.61
N LEU A 825 22.32 -3.04 23.09
CA LEU A 825 23.00 -1.73 22.92
C LEU A 825 24.53 -1.89 22.69
N PRO A 826 25.07 -1.66 21.47
CA PRO A 826 26.25 -2.35 20.96
C PRO A 826 27.41 -2.42 21.94
N ALA A 827 28.00 -3.60 22.11
CA ALA A 827 29.07 -3.84 23.09
C ALA A 827 30.33 -2.97 22.86
N ASP A 828 30.52 -2.47 21.63
CA ASP A 828 31.61 -1.57 21.28
C ASP A 828 31.48 -0.19 21.94
N GLN A 829 32.54 0.21 22.64
CA GLN A 829 32.65 1.51 23.27
C GLN A 829 32.83 2.65 22.25
N LEU A 830 33.39 2.39 21.06
CA LEU A 830 33.55 3.39 20.00
C LEU A 830 32.19 3.78 19.41
N GLU A 831 31.38 2.80 19.02
CA GLU A 831 30.02 3.02 18.52
C GLU A 831 29.13 3.75 19.54
N ARG A 832 29.17 3.35 20.83
CA ARG A 832 28.47 4.08 21.90
C ARG A 832 28.92 5.54 22.00
N SER A 833 30.23 5.80 21.89
CA SER A 833 30.78 7.16 21.97
C SER A 833 30.38 8.00 20.75
N TYR A 834 30.27 7.39 19.57
CA TYR A 834 29.76 8.03 18.36
C TYR A 834 28.30 8.48 18.51
N TYR A 835 27.40 7.59 18.96
CA TYR A 835 25.99 7.96 19.18
C TYR A 835 25.81 9.01 20.28
N GLN A 836 26.62 8.96 21.35
CA GLN A 836 26.62 9.99 22.39
C GLN A 836 27.03 11.36 21.83
N ALA A 837 28.03 11.42 20.95
CA ALA A 837 28.42 12.65 20.27
C ALA A 837 27.32 13.18 19.33
N LEU A 838 26.69 12.31 18.53
CA LEU A 838 25.61 12.67 17.61
C LEU A 838 24.37 13.23 18.36
N VAL A 839 23.98 12.59 19.46
CA VAL A 839 22.88 13.07 20.31
C VAL A 839 23.25 14.38 21.03
N ALA A 840 24.50 14.55 21.44
CA ALA A 840 24.98 15.81 22.03
C ALA A 840 24.99 16.96 21.00
N GLU A 841 25.36 16.71 19.75
CA GLU A 841 25.32 17.72 18.68
C GLU A 841 23.88 18.17 18.39
N LEU A 842 22.94 17.23 18.27
CA LEU A 842 21.52 17.54 18.10
C LEU A 842 20.95 18.28 19.32
N GLY A 843 21.31 17.87 20.54
CA GLY A 843 20.94 18.58 21.77
C GLY A 843 21.51 19.99 21.88
N ALA A 844 22.65 20.25 21.23
CA ALA A 844 23.28 21.58 21.14
C ALA A 844 22.75 22.44 19.97
N THR A 845 21.97 21.88 19.04
CA THR A 845 21.37 22.60 17.90
C THR A 845 19.85 22.33 17.79
N PRO A 846 19.02 22.86 18.71
CA PRO A 846 17.58 22.56 18.79
C PRO A 846 16.81 22.90 17.51
N GLU A 847 17.21 23.94 16.80
CA GLU A 847 16.65 24.34 15.49
C GLU A 847 16.92 23.33 14.38
N VAL A 848 18.06 22.61 14.43
CA VAL A 848 18.34 21.47 13.53
C VAL A 848 17.57 20.24 13.99
N ALA A 849 17.59 19.93 15.29
CA ALA A 849 16.91 18.77 15.86
C ALA A 849 15.38 18.80 15.63
N ALA A 850 14.75 19.98 15.70
CA ALA A 850 13.33 20.18 15.37
C ALA A 850 12.96 19.89 13.90
N ARG A 851 13.96 19.67 13.03
CA ARG A 851 13.80 19.33 11.60
C ARG A 851 14.34 17.93 11.27
N VAL A 852 14.70 17.13 12.28
CA VAL A 852 15.00 15.70 12.16
C VAL A 852 13.79 14.87 12.62
N ALA A 853 13.36 13.94 11.78
CA ALA A 853 12.37 12.91 12.13
C ALA A 853 13.06 11.55 12.17
N PHE A 854 13.03 10.88 13.32
CA PHE A 854 13.37 9.46 13.45
C PHE A 854 12.11 8.62 13.22
N GLU A 855 12.21 7.61 12.37
CA GLU A 855 11.06 6.85 11.87
C GLU A 855 11.35 5.35 11.93
N TYR A 856 10.39 4.57 12.46
CA TYR A 856 10.58 3.14 12.67
C TYR A 856 10.80 2.37 11.34
N PRO A 857 11.67 1.35 11.31
CA PRO A 857 11.89 0.53 10.12
C PRO A 857 10.77 -0.50 9.93
N ASP A 858 9.64 -0.07 9.35
CA ASP A 858 8.57 -0.96 8.88
C ASP A 858 8.72 -1.37 7.39
N SER A 859 7.87 -2.29 6.93
CA SER A 859 7.95 -2.90 5.59
C SER A 859 7.52 -2.02 4.41
N ASP A 860 6.84 -0.88 4.62
CA ASP A 860 6.34 -0.03 3.52
C ASP A 860 7.32 1.12 3.19
N LEU A 861 8.53 0.73 2.79
CA LEU A 861 9.52 1.64 2.19
C LEU A 861 8.99 2.45 0.98
N PRO A 862 8.15 1.93 0.07
CA PRO A 862 7.61 2.72 -1.03
C PRO A 862 6.75 3.92 -0.59
N SER A 863 5.89 3.76 0.41
CA SER A 863 5.13 4.89 0.96
C SER A 863 6.05 5.91 1.65
N TRP A 864 7.19 5.46 2.19
CA TRP A 864 8.26 6.37 2.63
C TRP A 864 8.91 7.10 1.45
N TYR A 865 9.25 6.42 0.34
CA TYR A 865 9.80 7.06 -0.86
C TYR A 865 8.87 8.14 -1.46
N ARG A 866 7.53 7.98 -1.35
CA ARG A 866 6.58 9.03 -1.78
C ARG A 866 6.87 10.40 -1.13
N LYS A 867 7.26 10.44 0.15
CA LYS A 867 7.56 11.70 0.86
C LYS A 867 9.02 12.17 0.76
N ILE A 868 9.98 11.31 0.40
CA ILE A 868 11.40 11.67 0.33
C ILE A 868 11.78 12.11 -1.09
N GLY A 869 12.50 13.23 -1.24
CA GLY A 869 13.02 13.69 -2.53
C GLY A 869 14.47 13.32 -2.76
N TRP A 870 15.26 13.29 -1.69
CA TRP A 870 16.70 13.04 -1.72
C TRP A 870 17.05 11.91 -0.75
N LEU A 871 17.88 10.95 -1.14
CA LEU A 871 18.37 9.89 -0.26
C LEU A 871 19.89 9.99 -0.17
N LEU A 872 20.40 10.30 1.02
CA LEU A 872 21.83 10.26 1.29
C LEU A 872 22.22 8.81 1.58
N VAL A 873 23.29 8.36 0.92
CA VAL A 873 23.92 7.05 1.13
C VAL A 873 25.38 7.29 1.49
N PRO A 874 25.69 7.73 2.72
CA PRO A 874 27.06 8.00 3.09
C PRO A 874 27.76 6.65 3.34
N ARG A 875 28.80 6.35 2.56
CA ARG A 875 29.72 5.21 2.73
C ARG A 875 29.10 3.83 2.99
N ARG A 876 28.99 3.03 1.93
CA ARG A 876 29.07 1.55 2.03
C ARG A 876 30.25 1.02 1.22
N ARG A 877 30.86 -0.06 1.71
CA ARG A 877 32.11 -0.66 1.19
C ARG A 877 31.87 -1.42 -0.12
N GLY A 878 31.51 -0.74 -1.20
CA GLY A 878 31.23 -1.37 -2.51
C GLY A 878 29.90 -2.14 -2.62
N ARG A 879 29.16 -2.33 -1.51
CA ARG A 879 27.91 -3.09 -1.49
C ARG A 879 26.72 -2.28 -2.03
N LEU A 880 25.98 -2.89 -2.96
CA LEU A 880 24.67 -2.42 -3.43
C LEU A 880 23.57 -2.65 -2.37
N ASP A 881 22.73 -1.65 -2.09
CA ASP A 881 21.56 -1.79 -1.20
C ASP A 881 20.25 -1.72 -2.00
N GLN A 882 19.43 -2.77 -1.93
CA GLN A 882 18.12 -2.82 -2.59
C GLN A 882 17.21 -1.65 -2.19
N ARG A 883 17.28 -1.18 -0.95
CA ARG A 883 16.49 -0.06 -0.43
C ARG A 883 16.92 1.28 -1.02
N VAL A 884 18.12 1.35 -1.62
CA VAL A 884 18.60 2.51 -2.39
C VAL A 884 18.16 2.38 -3.84
N VAL A 885 18.29 1.21 -4.47
CA VAL A 885 17.86 0.98 -5.86
C VAL A 885 16.32 1.10 -6.00
N GLU A 886 15.55 0.57 -5.05
CA GLU A 886 14.09 0.77 -4.96
C GLU A 886 13.73 2.26 -4.80
N ALA A 887 14.54 3.03 -4.06
CA ALA A 887 14.35 4.48 -3.95
C ALA A 887 14.64 5.21 -5.27
N GLN A 888 15.70 4.81 -6.01
CA GLN A 888 15.99 5.35 -7.34
C GLN A 888 14.84 5.08 -8.31
N ALA A 889 14.32 3.85 -8.35
CA ALA A 889 13.15 3.49 -9.17
C ALA A 889 11.89 4.28 -8.77
N ALA A 890 11.68 4.58 -7.48
CA ALA A 890 10.64 5.50 -7.00
C ALA A 890 10.90 7.01 -7.32
N GLY A 891 11.99 7.32 -8.02
CA GLY A 891 12.39 8.68 -8.38
C GLY A 891 12.97 9.51 -7.23
N VAL A 892 13.41 8.89 -6.13
CA VAL A 892 14.20 9.56 -5.10
C VAL A 892 15.60 9.80 -5.67
N VAL A 893 16.14 11.01 -5.53
CA VAL A 893 17.49 11.32 -6.02
C VAL A 893 18.52 10.84 -5.01
N VAL A 894 19.31 9.83 -5.38
CA VAL A 894 20.36 9.25 -4.52
C VAL A 894 21.65 10.07 -4.64
N LEU A 895 22.27 10.36 -3.50
CA LEU A 895 23.54 11.08 -3.41
C LEU A 895 24.50 10.39 -2.42
N THR A 896 25.75 10.18 -2.84
CA THR A 896 26.80 9.42 -2.15
C THR A 896 28.16 10.12 -2.29
N PRO A 897 29.11 10.00 -1.34
CA PRO A 897 30.46 10.54 -1.51
C PRO A 897 31.15 10.01 -2.77
N ALA A 898 31.97 10.86 -3.40
CA ALA A 898 32.77 10.50 -4.58
C ALA A 898 33.88 9.48 -4.21
N GLU A 899 33.53 8.20 -4.24
CA GLU A 899 34.39 7.07 -3.85
C GLU A 899 34.49 6.01 -4.96
N HIS A 900 35.54 5.19 -4.93
CA HIS A 900 35.74 4.16 -5.96
C HIS A 900 34.57 3.16 -5.98
N GLY A 901 34.01 2.88 -7.17
CA GLY A 901 32.80 2.07 -7.34
C GLY A 901 31.46 2.80 -7.10
N SER A 902 31.45 3.99 -6.50
CA SER A 902 30.18 4.68 -6.14
C SER A 902 29.32 5.04 -7.35
N ALA A 903 29.94 5.50 -8.44
CA ALA A 903 29.29 5.83 -9.71
C ALA A 903 28.80 4.58 -10.47
N ASP A 904 29.43 3.43 -10.25
CA ASP A 904 29.04 2.15 -10.88
C ASP A 904 27.82 1.54 -10.19
N LEU A 905 27.71 1.70 -8.85
CA LEU A 905 26.60 1.21 -8.03
C LEU A 905 25.32 2.05 -8.16
N TYR A 906 25.44 3.38 -8.23
CA TYR A 906 24.28 4.29 -8.13
C TYR A 906 24.18 5.32 -9.27
N GLY A 907 25.14 5.34 -10.20
CA GLY A 907 25.17 6.21 -11.38
C GLY A 907 26.11 7.42 -11.25
N PRO A 908 26.54 8.00 -12.40
CA PRO A 908 27.55 9.05 -12.42
C PRO A 908 27.10 10.34 -11.71
N ASP A 909 25.82 10.68 -11.81
CA ASP A 909 25.25 11.89 -11.18
C ASP A 909 25.00 11.75 -9.65
N ALA A 910 25.29 10.59 -9.06
CA ALA A 910 25.08 10.34 -7.64
C ALA A 910 26.24 10.82 -6.74
N SER A 911 27.43 11.04 -7.32
CA SER A 911 28.65 11.36 -6.55
C SER A 911 28.72 12.83 -6.09
N TYR A 912 29.24 13.08 -4.88
CA TYR A 912 29.59 14.44 -4.42
C TYR A 912 30.97 14.48 -3.73
N ASP A 913 31.75 15.53 -4.01
CA ASP A 913 33.10 15.73 -3.42
C ASP A 913 33.06 16.35 -2.00
N SER A 914 32.01 17.16 -1.80
CA SER A 914 31.73 18.15 -0.76
C SER A 914 30.47 17.96 0.07
N ILE A 915 30.45 18.12 1.42
CA ILE A 915 29.16 18.44 2.08
C ILE A 915 28.63 19.78 1.56
N ASP A 916 29.49 20.78 1.33
CA ASP A 916 29.05 22.06 0.76
C ASP A 916 28.58 21.91 -0.70
N ALA A 917 29.19 20.98 -1.47
CA ALA A 917 28.75 20.67 -2.82
C ALA A 917 27.40 19.94 -2.84
N LEU A 918 27.20 19.00 -1.90
CA LEU A 918 25.92 18.34 -1.65
C LEU A 918 24.82 19.34 -1.30
N VAL A 919 25.07 20.22 -0.32
CA VAL A 919 24.14 21.27 0.12
C VAL A 919 23.76 22.20 -1.03
N ARG A 920 24.75 22.71 -1.80
CA ARG A 920 24.48 23.56 -2.98
C ARG A 920 23.65 22.85 -4.04
N THR A 921 23.96 21.57 -4.33
CA THR A 921 23.26 20.77 -5.34
C THR A 921 21.79 20.55 -4.96
N ILE A 922 21.55 20.12 -3.71
CA ILE A 922 20.20 19.91 -3.17
C ILE A 922 19.43 21.23 -3.12
N ALA A 923 20.00 22.31 -2.58
CA ALA A 923 19.30 23.59 -2.43
C ALA A 923 18.92 24.22 -3.78
N ALA A 924 19.84 24.26 -4.74
CA ALA A 924 19.57 24.84 -6.07
C ALA A 924 18.50 24.05 -6.84
N ALA A 925 18.58 22.72 -6.81
CA ALA A 925 17.59 21.87 -7.46
C ALA A 925 16.25 21.81 -6.69
N ALA A 926 16.25 21.96 -5.37
CA ALA A 926 15.00 22.07 -4.60
C ALA A 926 14.27 23.38 -4.90
N ALA A 927 14.98 24.49 -5.12
CA ALA A 927 14.37 25.77 -5.47
C ALA A 927 13.57 25.71 -6.79
N ASP A 928 14.14 25.10 -7.84
CA ASP A 928 13.49 24.90 -9.15
C ASP A 928 12.76 23.55 -9.27
N PRO A 929 11.41 23.52 -9.33
CA PRO A 929 10.65 22.28 -9.54
C PRO A 929 11.05 21.50 -10.80
N ALA A 930 11.51 22.18 -11.86
CA ALA A 930 11.86 21.54 -13.12
C ALA A 930 13.19 20.78 -13.05
N GLU A 931 14.23 21.37 -12.44
CA GLU A 931 15.50 20.69 -12.18
C GLU A 931 15.33 19.54 -11.17
N PHE A 932 14.51 19.69 -10.13
CA PHE A 932 14.17 18.55 -9.25
C PHE A 932 13.47 17.42 -10.02
N ALA A 933 12.45 17.73 -10.83
CA ALA A 933 11.74 16.73 -11.63
C ALA A 933 12.65 16.02 -12.63
N LYS A 934 13.57 16.75 -13.27
CA LYS A 934 14.60 16.21 -14.17
C LYS A 934 15.55 15.23 -13.43
N ARG A 935 16.02 15.58 -12.23
CA ARG A 935 16.87 14.69 -11.42
C ARG A 935 16.10 13.45 -10.92
N SER A 936 14.85 13.63 -10.50
CA SER A 936 13.95 12.53 -10.12
C SER A 936 13.75 11.55 -11.27
N ALA A 937 13.54 12.06 -12.49
CA ALA A 937 13.41 11.25 -13.71
C ALA A 937 14.73 10.54 -14.10
N ALA A 938 15.88 11.18 -13.92
CA ALA A 938 17.19 10.56 -14.15
C ALA A 938 17.47 9.41 -13.16
N SER A 939 17.18 9.61 -11.88
CA SER A 939 17.30 8.56 -10.86
C SER A 939 16.38 7.37 -11.17
N ARG A 940 15.14 7.64 -11.57
CA ARG A 940 14.16 6.65 -12.03
C ARG A 940 14.65 5.87 -13.26
N LEU A 941 15.28 6.53 -14.23
CA LEU A 941 15.87 5.87 -15.39
C LEU A 941 17.06 4.97 -15.02
N HIS A 942 17.83 5.33 -13.99
CA HIS A 942 18.89 4.47 -13.45
C HIS A 942 18.29 3.24 -12.75
N GLY A 943 17.37 3.44 -11.80
CA GLY A 943 16.68 2.34 -11.10
C GLY A 943 15.91 1.40 -12.04
N GLY A 944 15.40 1.90 -13.17
CA GLY A 944 14.76 1.11 -14.22
C GLY A 944 15.64 0.02 -14.85
N ARG A 945 16.97 0.09 -14.72
CA ARG A 945 17.91 -0.96 -15.16
C ARG A 945 17.76 -2.27 -14.36
N HIS A 946 17.22 -2.17 -13.15
CA HIS A 946 17.00 -3.27 -12.23
C HIS A 946 15.62 -3.91 -12.37
N ASP A 947 14.78 -3.45 -13.30
CA ASP A 947 13.42 -3.95 -13.44
C ASP A 947 13.36 -5.45 -13.72
N LEU A 948 12.37 -6.12 -13.12
CA LEU A 948 12.07 -7.53 -13.31
C LEU A 948 12.12 -7.95 -14.79
N ALA A 949 11.56 -7.17 -15.71
CA ALA A 949 11.54 -7.50 -17.14
C ALA A 949 12.93 -7.46 -17.80
N VAL A 950 13.84 -6.63 -17.30
CA VAL A 950 15.24 -6.52 -17.78
C VAL A 950 16.05 -7.71 -17.24
N VAL A 951 16.04 -7.91 -15.92
CA VAL A 951 16.91 -8.90 -15.25
C VAL A 951 16.44 -10.35 -15.44
N ARG A 952 15.18 -10.57 -15.83
CA ARG A 952 14.61 -11.90 -16.11
C ARG A 952 15.39 -12.70 -17.14
N ALA A 953 16.00 -12.07 -18.13
CA ALA A 953 16.80 -12.78 -19.14
C ALA A 953 18.07 -13.41 -18.53
N ALA A 954 18.80 -12.65 -17.70
CA ALA A 954 19.98 -13.13 -17.01
C ALA A 954 19.65 -14.25 -15.99
N TRP A 955 18.57 -14.07 -15.22
CA TRP A 955 18.08 -15.10 -14.30
C TRP A 955 17.58 -16.36 -15.02
N ALA A 956 16.97 -16.24 -16.21
CA ALA A 956 16.59 -17.39 -17.01
C ALA A 956 17.81 -18.19 -17.49
N ALA A 957 18.89 -17.51 -17.92
CA ALA A 957 20.14 -18.14 -18.29
C ALA A 957 20.79 -18.88 -17.11
N ALA A 958 21.00 -18.22 -15.97
CA ALA A 958 21.60 -18.85 -14.78
C ALA A 958 20.82 -20.09 -14.28
N LEU A 959 19.50 -20.15 -14.51
CA LEU A 959 18.67 -21.32 -14.21
C LEU A 959 18.86 -22.49 -15.20
N THR A 960 19.24 -22.21 -16.45
CA THR A 960 19.44 -23.21 -17.51
C THR A 960 20.89 -23.62 -17.73
N GLY A 961 21.87 -22.78 -17.37
CA GLY A 961 23.24 -22.83 -17.89
C GLY A 961 23.27 -22.17 -19.25
#